data_AF-A0A4S2LBR6-F1
#
_entry.id   AF-A0A4S2LBR6-F1
#
_cell.length_a   1.000
_cell.length_b   1.000
_cell.length_c   1.000
_cell.angle_alpha   90.00
_cell.angle_beta   90.00
_cell.angle_gamma   90.00
#
_symmetry.space_group_name_H-M   'P 1'
#
loop_
_entity.id
_entity.type
_entity.pdbx_description
1 polymer ?
#
loop_
_entity_poly.entity_id
_entity_poly.type
_entity_poly.pdbx_seq_one_letter_code
_entity_poly.pdbx_strand_id
1 'polypeptide(L)'
;MKRILCLSVLFWLLFNKCSITSAYYLINTPNNEDQESCESCNPWKSDLLNVHLIAHTHDDVGWLKTVDQYYYGSNNYIQKAGVQYILDTVVQALAADPERRFTYVEMAFFTRWWRAQSPKIKELVSRLVKSGRLQFALGAWSMADEATVHYSDAIDQMTRGHDTLKRLFGDCGIPRVSWQIDPFGHSRDHAEIFRDSALDAVFFQRMDYREKLARRASKSMEVLWDTSIPQKDTSPGLFTSMFYDSYCYPATFCFDEKCYDPPIQDDPEMTGYNVNERVNQFLDYVNRVRQSFATNHIMVLMGCDFTYENANTNFKNTDKLIKYVNARQEQGSRINLLYSTPHCYTLAVNEAFNKSRKIERRRGDFFPYASGPFSYWTGFYTSRPALKGFIRQASTLLTMCEQINVFANRVAKSSNHGYRDPKESMVDKLRQALGVMQHHDAVTGTEKQHVADDYALTLSVASKSCQAVIADAMFDLIPNLRSMTGGEHPAFCDLLNISFCEATEGWRPYLNARGEGGVYIFVYNPTGWNLWSSWIRVPIYIDQAQITSTGVILKDLRDISQKLLPYQLLPITDRTLQIPERKSSQHLSNMEILFNIAAAGPPASPTGFTTFYLALKQLTPPRSSDSKDFTSCSGVARLSQTTTLSLIRASGEFPVVIRANHLQSGTDLNITVALLYYFGETSGPQASGAYVFLPKNSSLIQKFPDPTVNFVKGACVEEAHLTYSTWASLVVRLYSDGDLEVEWTAGPVPDSWNQFSRELIVRYTVHGEGLRPKTSVVLNKPDSMGRSQNE
;
A
#
# COMPACT_ATOMS: atom_id res chain seq x y z
N MET A 1 -13.76 -70.14 -17.98
CA MET A 1 -13.17 -69.88 -19.33
C MET A 1 -12.09 -68.82 -19.14
N LYS A 2 -10.80 -69.15 -18.98
CA LYS A 2 -9.75 -69.31 -20.04
C LYS A 2 -9.81 -68.15 -21.06
N ARG A 3 -8.82 -67.27 -21.30
CA ARG A 3 -7.34 -67.21 -21.16
C ARG A 3 -6.93 -65.71 -21.02
N ILE A 4 -6.02 -65.28 -20.14
CA ILE A 4 -4.53 -65.25 -20.23
C ILE A 4 -3.98 -64.51 -21.46
N LEU A 5 -3.27 -63.39 -21.23
CA LEU A 5 -1.86 -63.26 -21.64
C LEU A 5 -1.10 -62.26 -20.73
N CYS A 6 -0.12 -62.81 -19.99
CA CYS A 6 0.97 -62.10 -19.34
C CYS A 6 1.99 -61.61 -20.37
N LEU A 7 2.78 -60.59 -20.02
CA LEU A 7 4.25 -60.70 -20.03
C LEU A 7 4.92 -59.52 -19.32
N SER A 8 5.40 -59.81 -18.12
CA SER A 8 6.46 -59.12 -17.39
C SER A 8 7.79 -59.83 -17.68
N VAL A 9 8.87 -59.10 -17.96
CA VAL A 9 10.25 -59.60 -17.77
C VAL A 9 11.16 -58.45 -17.31
N LEU A 10 11.66 -58.59 -16.07
CA LEU A 10 12.90 -58.00 -15.57
C LEU A 10 14.10 -58.77 -16.15
N PHE A 11 15.27 -58.12 -16.31
CA PHE A 11 16.53 -58.70 -15.79
C PHE A 11 17.64 -57.64 -15.63
N TRP A 12 18.38 -57.81 -14.53
CA TRP A 12 19.65 -57.18 -14.12
C TRP A 12 20.81 -57.43 -15.10
N LEU A 13 21.85 -56.59 -15.08
CA LEU A 13 23.26 -57.01 -14.87
C LEU A 13 24.27 -55.85 -14.71
N LEU A 14 25.41 -56.23 -14.12
CA LEU A 14 26.46 -55.48 -13.46
C LEU A 14 27.49 -54.78 -14.39
N PHE A 15 28.12 -53.75 -13.81
CA PHE A 15 29.37 -53.02 -14.14
C PHE A 15 30.28 -53.53 -15.28
N ASN A 16 30.71 -52.59 -16.13
CA ASN A 16 32.14 -52.43 -16.42
C ASN A 16 32.54 -51.00 -16.83
N LYS A 17 33.76 -50.63 -16.42
CA LYS A 17 34.40 -49.31 -16.49
C LYS A 17 34.69 -48.85 -17.93
N CYS A 18 34.53 -47.56 -18.19
CA CYS A 18 35.49 -46.82 -19.03
C CYS A 18 35.50 -45.33 -18.64
N SER A 19 36.68 -44.84 -18.27
CA SER A 19 36.96 -43.47 -17.84
C SER A 19 36.75 -42.45 -18.97
N ILE A 20 36.07 -41.35 -18.66
CA ILE A 20 36.35 -40.04 -19.26
C ILE A 20 36.41 -39.04 -18.11
N THR A 21 37.62 -38.54 -17.87
CA THR A 21 37.96 -37.50 -16.91
C THR A 21 37.50 -36.14 -17.43
N SER A 22 36.49 -35.55 -16.78
CA SER A 22 36.30 -34.10 -16.73
C SER A 22 36.25 -33.68 -15.27
N ALA A 23 37.10 -32.72 -14.91
CA ALA A 23 37.34 -32.26 -13.56
C ALA A 23 36.05 -31.72 -12.92
N TYR A 24 35.47 -32.51 -12.00
CA TYR A 24 34.46 -32.05 -11.06
C TYR A 24 35.16 -31.32 -9.92
N TYR A 25 34.80 -30.05 -9.72
CA TYR A 25 35.02 -29.38 -8.43
C TYR A 25 34.23 -30.14 -7.36
N LEU A 26 34.97 -30.80 -6.47
CA LEU A 26 34.44 -31.45 -5.27
C LEU A 26 33.82 -30.37 -4.37
N ILE A 27 32.50 -30.28 -4.38
CA ILE A 27 31.74 -29.69 -3.29
C ILE A 27 31.81 -30.72 -2.15
N ASN A 28 32.71 -30.47 -1.20
CA ASN A 28 32.70 -31.18 0.08
C ASN A 28 31.31 -31.04 0.69
N THR A 29 30.64 -32.17 0.88
CA THR A 29 29.40 -32.27 1.66
C THR A 29 29.81 -32.64 3.08
N PRO A 30 29.60 -31.76 4.08
CA PRO A 30 29.66 -32.20 5.46
C PRO A 30 28.53 -33.19 5.72
N ASN A 31 28.88 -34.28 6.38
CA ASN A 31 27.98 -35.37 6.74
C ASN A 31 26.81 -34.92 7.63
N ASN A 32 25.70 -35.64 7.45
CA ASN A 32 24.48 -35.63 8.26
C ASN A 32 24.73 -35.57 9.77
N GLU A 33 24.23 -34.50 10.41
CA GLU A 33 23.54 -34.49 11.71
C GLU A 33 23.02 -33.07 12.01
N ASP A 34 22.22 -32.48 11.12
CA ASP A 34 21.57 -31.19 11.40
C ASP A 34 20.17 -31.44 11.96
N GLN A 35 20.07 -31.34 13.28
CA GLN A 35 18.83 -31.19 14.03
C GLN A 35 17.99 -30.08 13.36
N GLU A 36 16.72 -30.37 13.05
CA GLU A 36 15.75 -29.52 12.33
C GLU A 36 15.39 -28.24 13.11
N SER A 37 16.37 -27.38 13.39
CA SER A 37 16.16 -26.10 14.06
C SER A 37 16.23 -24.97 13.05
N CYS A 38 15.09 -24.32 12.82
CA CYS A 38 14.97 -23.11 12.00
C CYS A 38 15.75 -21.90 12.59
N GLU A 39 16.34 -22.05 13.78
CA GLU A 39 16.93 -20.99 14.62
C GLU A 39 18.44 -21.18 14.83
N SER A 40 19.20 -21.48 13.77
CA SER A 40 20.67 -21.64 13.84
C SER A 40 21.42 -20.30 13.74
N CYS A 41 21.64 -19.68 14.90
CA CYS A 41 22.46 -18.47 15.03
C CYS A 41 23.93 -18.81 15.26
N ASN A 42 24.84 -18.05 14.63
CA ASN A 42 26.26 -18.13 14.97
C ASN A 42 26.47 -17.67 16.42
N PRO A 43 27.36 -18.33 17.19
CA PRO A 43 27.50 -18.06 18.61
C PRO A 43 28.10 -16.68 18.89
N TRP A 44 27.52 -15.97 19.86
CA TRP A 44 28.09 -14.75 20.45
C TRP A 44 28.83 -15.04 21.76
N LYS A 45 29.72 -14.15 22.18
CA LYS A 45 30.55 -14.29 23.39
C LYS A 45 30.04 -13.38 24.52
N SER A 46 29.68 -13.95 25.67
CA SER A 46 29.05 -13.22 26.78
C SER A 46 29.87 -12.02 27.29
N ASP A 47 31.20 -12.15 27.30
CA ASP A 47 32.08 -11.17 27.95
C ASP A 47 32.68 -10.14 26.98
N LEU A 48 32.32 -10.21 25.69
CA LEU A 48 32.81 -9.32 24.65
C LEU A 48 31.69 -8.44 24.11
N LEU A 49 32.06 -7.36 23.41
CA LEU A 49 31.15 -6.64 22.53
C LEU A 49 30.95 -7.47 21.27
N ASN A 50 29.72 -7.91 21.01
CA ASN A 50 29.37 -8.68 19.83
C ASN A 50 28.83 -7.75 18.74
N VAL A 51 29.49 -7.78 17.58
CA VAL A 51 29.16 -7.01 16.40
C VAL A 51 28.50 -7.95 15.39
N HIS A 52 27.19 -7.85 15.28
CA HIS A 52 26.35 -8.64 14.40
C HIS A 52 26.38 -8.04 12.99
N LEU A 53 27.10 -8.69 12.08
CA LEU A 53 27.17 -8.29 10.67
C LEU A 53 25.93 -8.84 9.93
N ILE A 54 25.04 -7.94 9.51
CA ILE A 54 23.79 -8.31 8.83
C ILE A 54 23.96 -8.11 7.33
N ALA A 55 24.18 -9.20 6.61
CA ALA A 55 24.16 -9.17 5.15
C ALA A 55 22.71 -9.09 4.65
N HIS A 56 22.41 -8.08 3.85
CA HIS A 56 21.10 -7.88 3.22
C HIS A 56 21.25 -7.14 1.89
N THR A 57 20.17 -7.12 1.11
CA THR A 57 19.97 -6.20 -0.01
C THR A 57 18.66 -5.45 0.21
N HIS A 58 18.56 -4.21 -0.26
CA HIS A 58 17.31 -3.48 -0.33
C HIS A 58 16.85 -3.48 -1.79
N ASP A 59 15.81 -4.27 -2.11
CA ASP A 59 15.34 -4.47 -3.48
C ASP A 59 13.98 -3.78 -3.68
N ASP A 60 13.98 -2.50 -4.08
CA ASP A 60 12.75 -1.76 -4.33
C ASP A 60 11.86 -2.45 -5.36
N VAL A 61 10.58 -2.62 -5.01
CA VAL A 61 9.57 -3.24 -5.88
C VAL A 61 9.03 -2.20 -6.87
N GLY A 62 9.97 -1.57 -7.59
CA GLY A 62 9.80 -0.44 -8.49
C GLY A 62 10.06 0.91 -7.80
N TRP A 63 10.84 1.79 -8.45
CA TRP A 63 11.19 3.12 -7.92
C TRP A 63 11.80 3.98 -9.04
N LEU A 64 13.08 3.76 -9.35
CA LEU A 64 13.73 4.39 -10.51
C LEU A 64 13.51 3.57 -11.77
N LYS A 65 13.36 2.26 -11.65
CA LYS A 65 12.99 1.32 -12.72
C LYS A 65 11.70 0.60 -12.34
N THR A 66 11.05 -0.04 -13.31
CA THR A 66 9.89 -0.90 -13.02
C THR A 66 10.31 -2.18 -12.30
N VAL A 67 9.34 -2.89 -11.70
CA VAL A 67 9.57 -4.19 -11.04
C VAL A 67 10.32 -5.16 -11.96
N ASP A 68 9.83 -5.33 -13.19
CA ASP A 68 10.42 -6.26 -14.16
C ASP A 68 11.83 -5.83 -14.59
N GLN A 69 12.06 -4.53 -14.72
CA GLN A 69 13.38 -4.01 -15.09
C GLN A 69 14.42 -4.21 -13.99
N TYR A 70 14.03 -4.05 -12.72
CA TYR A 70 14.87 -4.41 -11.57
C TYR A 70 15.11 -5.91 -11.48
N TYR A 71 14.10 -6.74 -11.73
CA TYR A 71 14.25 -8.19 -11.70
C TYR A 71 15.29 -8.67 -12.73
N TYR A 72 15.13 -8.26 -14.00
CA TYR A 72 15.99 -8.74 -15.08
C TYR A 72 17.34 -8.03 -15.19
N GLY A 73 17.49 -6.85 -14.59
CA GLY A 73 18.69 -6.02 -14.76
C GLY A 73 18.73 -5.27 -16.09
N SER A 74 17.57 -4.94 -16.66
CA SER A 74 17.49 -4.05 -17.84
C SER A 74 17.53 -2.58 -17.43
N ASN A 75 17.75 -1.68 -18.40
CA ASN A 75 17.84 -0.23 -18.19
C ASN A 75 18.86 0.18 -17.12
N ASN A 76 20.01 -0.51 -17.05
CA ASN A 76 21.06 -0.23 -16.07
C ASN A 76 21.71 1.16 -16.19
N TYR A 77 21.44 1.90 -17.28
CA TYR A 77 21.79 3.31 -17.38
C TYR A 77 21.01 4.21 -16.40
N ILE A 78 19.82 3.76 -15.94
CA ILE A 78 19.04 4.44 -14.89
C ILE A 78 19.64 4.13 -13.52
N GLN A 79 19.81 2.83 -13.23
CA GLN A 79 20.45 2.31 -12.02
C GLN A 79 20.90 0.87 -12.31
N LYS A 80 22.19 0.58 -12.08
CA LYS A 80 22.71 -0.80 -12.16
C LYS A 80 22.07 -1.60 -11.02
N ALA A 81 21.17 -2.51 -11.36
CA ALA A 81 20.38 -3.29 -10.40
C ALA A 81 19.71 -4.48 -11.09
N GLY A 82 20.02 -5.72 -10.69
CA GLY A 82 19.46 -6.95 -11.24
C GLY A 82 19.19 -8.03 -10.18
N VAL A 83 17.96 -8.10 -9.67
CA VAL A 83 17.60 -8.91 -8.49
C VAL A 83 17.79 -10.42 -8.72
N GLN A 84 17.55 -10.93 -9.93
CA GLN A 84 17.78 -12.36 -10.20
C GLN A 84 19.25 -12.76 -9.96
N TYR A 85 20.20 -11.89 -10.31
CA TYR A 85 21.64 -12.16 -10.13
C TYR A 85 22.05 -12.07 -8.66
N ILE A 86 21.40 -11.18 -7.90
CA ILE A 86 21.57 -11.10 -6.44
C ILE A 86 21.20 -12.45 -5.82
N LEU A 87 19.98 -12.93 -6.07
CA LEU A 87 19.50 -14.19 -5.52
C LEU A 87 20.34 -15.39 -5.98
N ASP A 88 20.73 -15.45 -7.25
CA ASP A 88 21.58 -16.52 -7.78
C ASP A 88 22.94 -16.59 -7.07
N THR A 89 23.62 -15.46 -6.92
CA THR A 89 24.97 -15.44 -6.33
C THR A 89 24.95 -15.55 -4.81
N VAL A 90 23.94 -14.98 -4.12
CA VAL A 90 23.75 -15.14 -2.68
C VAL A 90 23.54 -16.62 -2.33
N VAL A 91 22.69 -17.34 -3.06
CA VAL A 91 22.44 -18.77 -2.79
C VAL A 91 23.73 -19.59 -2.94
N GLN A 92 24.54 -19.29 -3.96
CA GLN A 92 25.84 -19.93 -4.15
C GLN A 92 26.84 -19.59 -3.03
N ALA A 93 26.94 -18.31 -2.67
CA ALA A 93 27.86 -17.85 -1.64
C ALA A 93 27.49 -18.39 -0.26
N LEU A 94 26.19 -18.43 0.06
CA LEU A 94 25.69 -19.10 1.24
C LEU A 94 26.12 -20.56 1.20
N ALA A 95 25.76 -21.33 0.17
CA ALA A 95 26.09 -22.76 0.08
C ALA A 95 27.57 -23.10 0.32
N ALA A 96 28.49 -22.21 -0.08
CA ALA A 96 29.93 -22.39 0.04
C ALA A 96 30.48 -22.35 1.48
N ASP A 97 29.81 -21.72 2.43
CA ASP A 97 30.33 -21.55 3.80
C ASP A 97 29.20 -21.59 4.86
N PRO A 98 29.23 -22.53 5.83
CA PRO A 98 28.19 -22.69 6.84
C PRO A 98 28.03 -21.51 7.79
N GLU A 99 29.03 -20.64 7.94
CA GLU A 99 28.97 -19.47 8.83
C GLU A 99 28.24 -18.28 8.19
N ARG A 100 28.19 -18.22 6.86
CA ARG A 100 27.54 -17.10 6.15
C ARG A 100 26.05 -17.08 6.43
N ARG A 101 25.51 -15.86 6.58
CA ARG A 101 24.08 -15.58 6.77
C ARG A 101 23.65 -14.49 5.79
N PHE A 102 22.40 -14.52 5.37
CA PHE A 102 21.80 -13.47 4.53
C PHE A 102 20.33 -13.25 4.89
N THR A 103 19.90 -11.99 4.89
CA THR A 103 18.52 -11.57 5.16
C THR A 103 17.86 -11.10 3.87
N TYR A 104 16.70 -11.64 3.53
CA TYR A 104 15.91 -11.25 2.35
C TYR A 104 14.49 -10.84 2.73
N VAL A 105 13.86 -9.94 1.98
CA VAL A 105 12.60 -9.28 2.39
C VAL A 105 11.48 -9.40 1.36
N GLU A 106 11.67 -8.96 0.11
CA GLU A 106 10.58 -8.69 -0.83
C GLU A 106 10.07 -9.93 -1.58
N MET A 107 8.90 -10.43 -1.20
CA MET A 107 8.36 -11.68 -1.77
C MET A 107 7.93 -11.55 -3.23
N ALA A 108 7.66 -10.34 -3.73
CA ALA A 108 7.40 -10.09 -5.14
C ALA A 108 8.56 -10.59 -6.02
N PHE A 109 9.80 -10.29 -5.64
CA PHE A 109 10.98 -10.75 -6.37
C PHE A 109 11.32 -12.21 -6.06
N PHE A 110 11.34 -12.60 -4.79
CA PHE A 110 11.69 -13.97 -4.41
C PHE A 110 10.78 -15.01 -5.08
N THR A 111 9.46 -14.76 -5.09
CA THR A 111 8.48 -15.66 -5.71
C THR A 111 8.70 -15.76 -7.23
N ARG A 112 9.03 -14.64 -7.88
CA ARG A 112 9.33 -14.63 -9.32
C ARG A 112 10.58 -15.45 -9.63
N TRP A 113 11.66 -15.20 -8.88
CA TRP A 113 12.91 -15.95 -8.99
C TRP A 113 12.70 -17.44 -8.73
N TRP A 114 12.00 -17.80 -7.65
CA TRP A 114 11.72 -19.17 -7.25
C TRP A 114 11.02 -19.98 -8.35
N ARG A 115 10.05 -19.39 -9.06
CA ARG A 115 9.31 -20.08 -10.14
C ARG A 115 10.25 -20.53 -11.26
N ALA A 116 11.29 -19.75 -11.56
CA ALA A 116 12.27 -20.06 -12.61
C ALA A 116 13.31 -21.13 -12.20
N GLN A 117 13.43 -21.45 -10.90
CA GLN A 117 14.50 -22.33 -10.41
C GLN A 117 14.26 -23.82 -10.68
N SER A 118 15.36 -24.52 -10.94
CA SER A 118 15.39 -25.99 -11.05
C SER A 118 15.09 -26.67 -9.71
N PRO A 119 14.61 -27.93 -9.69
CA PRO A 119 14.39 -28.68 -8.45
C PRO A 119 15.61 -28.72 -7.52
N LYS A 120 16.83 -28.83 -8.08
CA LYS A 120 18.08 -28.85 -7.31
C LYS A 120 18.35 -27.54 -6.57
N ILE A 121 18.10 -26.39 -7.23
CA ILE A 121 18.27 -25.08 -6.59
C ILE A 121 17.17 -24.86 -5.54
N LYS A 122 15.93 -25.26 -5.84
CA LYS A 122 14.83 -25.22 -4.87
C LYS A 122 15.15 -25.99 -3.60
N GLU A 123 15.67 -27.21 -3.73
CA GLU A 123 16.12 -28.04 -2.60
C GLU A 123 17.28 -27.40 -1.82
N LEU A 124 18.27 -26.83 -2.52
CA LEU A 124 19.37 -26.11 -1.89
C LEU A 124 18.86 -24.94 -1.04
N VAL A 125 17.99 -24.10 -1.60
CA VAL A 125 17.39 -22.97 -0.90
C VAL A 125 16.57 -23.44 0.30
N SER A 126 15.76 -24.50 0.15
CA SER A 126 15.01 -25.08 1.27
C SER A 126 15.95 -25.51 2.40
N ARG A 127 17.12 -26.09 2.11
CA ARG A 127 18.13 -26.41 3.14
C ARG A 127 18.73 -25.16 3.77
N LEU A 128 19.06 -24.13 2.99
CA LEU A 128 19.59 -22.86 3.51
C LEU A 128 18.60 -22.14 4.43
N VAL A 129 17.30 -22.18 4.11
CA VAL A 129 16.24 -21.63 4.96
C VAL A 129 16.09 -22.45 6.23
N LYS A 130 16.01 -23.78 6.12
CA LYS A 130 15.90 -24.67 7.28
C LYS A 130 17.09 -24.57 8.24
N SER A 131 18.30 -24.34 7.71
CA SER A 131 19.50 -24.16 8.52
C SER A 131 19.70 -22.72 9.01
N GLY A 132 18.72 -21.82 8.82
CA GLY A 132 18.81 -20.40 9.21
C GLY A 132 19.86 -19.57 8.46
N ARG A 133 20.45 -20.08 7.36
CA ARG A 133 21.49 -19.38 6.58
C ARG A 133 20.92 -18.33 5.65
N LEU A 134 19.76 -18.61 5.07
CA LEU A 134 18.93 -17.63 4.40
C LEU A 134 17.71 -17.39 5.27
N GLN A 135 17.53 -16.19 5.81
CA GLN A 135 16.39 -15.86 6.64
C GLN A 135 15.54 -14.78 5.98
N PHE A 136 14.22 -14.96 6.03
CA PHE A 136 13.29 -13.92 5.64
C PHE A 136 13.00 -13.00 6.82
N ALA A 137 13.10 -11.69 6.60
CA ALA A 137 12.63 -10.66 7.53
C ALA A 137 11.49 -9.90 6.86
N LEU A 138 10.46 -9.53 7.63
CA LEU A 138 9.15 -9.08 7.16
C LEU A 138 8.41 -10.12 6.29
N GLY A 139 9.00 -10.58 5.18
CA GLY A 139 8.50 -11.64 4.30
C GLY A 139 7.15 -11.32 3.65
N ALA A 140 6.83 -10.04 3.55
CA ALA A 140 5.63 -9.54 2.92
C ALA A 140 5.84 -9.38 1.41
N TRP A 141 4.78 -9.12 0.62
CA TRP A 141 4.91 -8.97 -0.83
C TRP A 141 5.88 -7.85 -1.22
N SER A 142 5.84 -6.73 -0.48
CA SER A 142 6.81 -5.63 -0.52
C SER A 142 7.07 -5.07 0.87
N MET A 143 8.14 -4.30 1.04
CA MET A 143 8.29 -3.42 2.19
C MET A 143 7.32 -2.24 2.05
N ALA A 144 6.17 -2.34 2.73
CA ALA A 144 5.07 -1.40 2.57
C ALA A 144 5.36 -0.03 3.21
N ASP A 145 4.83 1.05 2.63
CA ASP A 145 4.74 2.34 3.31
C ASP A 145 3.87 2.23 4.58
N GLU A 146 4.09 3.15 5.51
CA GLU A 146 3.39 3.21 6.79
C GLU A 146 2.48 4.44 6.93
N ALA A 147 2.55 5.42 6.02
CA ALA A 147 1.73 6.64 6.08
C ALA A 147 0.48 6.59 5.20
N THR A 148 0.61 6.13 3.96
CA THR A 148 -0.42 6.22 2.90
C THR A 148 -1.05 4.87 2.55
N VAL A 149 -0.70 3.82 3.29
CA VAL A 149 -1.27 2.47 3.18
C VAL A 149 -2.50 2.34 4.09
N HIS A 150 -3.56 1.72 3.57
CA HIS A 150 -4.70 1.32 4.38
C HIS A 150 -4.40 -0.01 5.09
N TYR A 151 -4.80 -0.15 6.36
CA TYR A 151 -4.42 -1.30 7.18
C TYR A 151 -4.82 -2.67 6.57
N SER A 152 -5.95 -2.74 5.85
CA SER A 152 -6.35 -3.97 5.15
C SER A 152 -5.32 -4.40 4.12
N ASP A 153 -4.79 -3.46 3.34
CA ASP A 153 -3.83 -3.77 2.28
C ASP A 153 -2.46 -4.13 2.86
N ALA A 154 -2.09 -3.53 4.00
CA ALA A 154 -0.90 -3.92 4.76
C ALA A 154 -1.01 -5.38 5.23
N ILE A 155 -2.18 -5.80 5.70
CA ILE A 155 -2.47 -7.18 6.10
C ILE A 155 -2.48 -8.11 4.87
N ASP A 156 -3.13 -7.73 3.77
CA ASP A 156 -3.27 -8.58 2.58
C ASP A 156 -1.92 -8.89 1.94
N GLN A 157 -1.07 -7.87 1.76
CA GLN A 157 0.24 -8.04 1.15
C GLN A 157 1.19 -8.87 2.04
N MET A 158 1.09 -8.73 3.36
CA MET A 158 1.84 -9.54 4.32
C MET A 158 1.35 -10.98 4.35
N THR A 159 0.03 -11.17 4.41
CA THR A 159 -0.62 -12.48 4.37
C THR A 159 -0.22 -13.25 3.11
N ARG A 160 -0.20 -12.59 1.95
CA ARG A 160 0.19 -13.23 0.69
C ARG A 160 1.64 -13.71 0.69
N GLY A 161 2.55 -12.90 1.23
CA GLY A 161 3.96 -13.24 1.39
C GLY A 161 4.16 -14.41 2.37
N HIS A 162 3.57 -14.31 3.56
CA HIS A 162 3.67 -15.34 4.61
C HIS A 162 3.05 -16.68 4.18
N ASP A 163 1.87 -16.67 3.53
CA ASP A 163 1.27 -17.89 2.98
C ASP A 163 2.18 -18.54 1.93
N THR A 164 2.85 -17.74 1.09
CA THR A 164 3.83 -18.28 0.14
C THR A 164 4.99 -18.95 0.86
N LEU A 165 5.61 -18.25 1.81
CA LEU A 165 6.75 -18.75 2.56
C LEU A 165 6.39 -20.04 3.32
N LYS A 166 5.22 -20.08 3.97
CA LYS A 166 4.72 -21.26 4.68
C LYS A 166 4.57 -22.46 3.74
N ARG A 167 4.00 -22.25 2.55
CA ARG A 167 3.83 -23.33 1.55
C ARG A 167 5.16 -23.83 1.00
N LEU A 168 6.17 -22.97 0.88
CA LEU A 168 7.47 -23.33 0.32
C LEU A 168 8.40 -23.98 1.35
N PHE A 169 8.40 -23.49 2.59
CA PHE A 169 9.44 -23.83 3.59
C PHE A 169 8.88 -24.28 4.94
N GLY A 170 7.56 -24.40 5.10
CA GLY A 170 6.92 -24.73 6.38
C GLY A 170 7.15 -23.63 7.41
N ASP A 171 7.23 -24.02 8.69
CA ASP A 171 7.38 -23.06 9.79
C ASP A 171 8.73 -22.32 9.76
N CYS A 172 9.79 -22.93 9.20
CA CYS A 172 11.08 -22.25 9.00
C CYS A 172 11.01 -21.08 8.00
N GLY A 173 9.98 -21.02 7.16
CA GLY A 173 9.78 -19.91 6.23
C GLY A 173 9.15 -18.68 6.87
N ILE A 174 8.48 -18.82 8.01
CA ILE A 174 7.73 -17.73 8.63
C ILE A 174 8.70 -16.74 9.29
N PRO A 175 8.71 -15.46 8.89
CA PRO A 175 9.54 -14.44 9.52
C PRO A 175 9.21 -14.27 11.00
N ARG A 176 10.23 -13.97 11.81
CA ARG A 176 10.07 -13.65 13.25
C ARG A 176 10.28 -12.17 13.57
N VAL A 177 10.72 -11.40 12.60
CA VAL A 177 11.06 -9.98 12.75
C VAL A 177 10.62 -9.21 11.51
N SER A 178 10.27 -7.95 11.69
CA SER A 178 9.96 -6.99 10.64
C SER A 178 11.19 -6.17 10.26
N TRP A 179 11.32 -5.82 8.99
CA TRP A 179 12.43 -5.07 8.41
C TRP A 179 11.84 -3.93 7.57
N GLN A 180 11.75 -2.74 8.17
CA GLN A 180 11.13 -1.53 7.62
C GLN A 180 12.19 -0.45 7.48
N ILE A 181 13.22 -0.72 6.70
CA ILE A 181 14.41 0.13 6.65
C ILE A 181 14.21 1.39 5.81
N ASP A 182 13.22 1.41 4.91
CA ASP A 182 13.04 2.50 3.98
C ASP A 182 11.68 3.24 3.94
N PRO A 183 10.60 2.84 4.65
CA PRO A 183 9.44 3.72 4.82
C PRO A 183 9.80 5.06 5.46
N PHE A 184 9.12 6.12 5.06
CA PHE A 184 9.48 7.50 5.39
C PHE A 184 8.84 7.96 6.71
N GLY A 185 9.17 7.27 7.80
CA GLY A 185 8.52 7.38 9.11
C GLY A 185 7.68 6.13 9.42
N HIS A 186 7.34 5.94 10.70
CA HIS A 186 6.77 4.67 11.16
C HIS A 186 5.49 4.85 11.98
N SER A 187 4.47 4.06 11.62
CA SER A 187 3.13 4.08 12.20
C SER A 187 3.04 3.15 13.40
N ARG A 188 2.46 3.66 14.49
CA ARG A 188 2.09 2.82 15.63
C ARG A 188 1.12 1.70 15.22
N ASP A 189 0.15 2.01 14.36
CA ASP A 189 -0.90 1.06 13.99
C ASP A 189 -0.37 0.01 13.01
N HIS A 190 0.60 0.36 12.16
CA HIS A 190 1.29 -0.62 11.33
C HIS A 190 2.19 -1.53 12.19
N ALA A 191 2.85 -0.99 13.21
CA ALA A 191 3.61 -1.79 14.17
C ALA A 191 2.73 -2.73 15.01
N GLU A 192 1.48 -2.36 15.29
CA GLU A 192 0.50 -3.26 15.90
C GLU A 192 0.23 -4.49 15.02
N ILE A 193 0.12 -4.30 13.70
CA ILE A 193 -0.06 -5.41 12.74
C ILE A 193 1.11 -6.39 12.82
N PHE A 194 2.36 -5.90 12.97
CA PHE A 194 3.52 -6.79 13.15
C PHE A 194 3.39 -7.64 14.42
N ARG A 195 2.95 -7.03 15.53
CA ARG A 195 2.78 -7.75 16.80
C ARG A 195 1.64 -8.78 16.72
N ASP A 196 0.52 -8.41 16.11
CA ASP A 196 -0.62 -9.32 15.90
C ASP A 196 -0.29 -10.44 14.89
N SER A 197 0.70 -10.21 14.03
CA SER A 197 1.30 -11.22 13.14
C SER A 197 2.42 -12.05 13.79
N ALA A 198 2.54 -12.00 15.13
CA ALA A 198 3.52 -12.73 15.92
C ALA A 198 4.99 -12.43 15.58
N LEU A 199 5.29 -11.21 15.11
CA LEU A 199 6.66 -10.75 14.96
C LEU A 199 7.19 -10.23 16.31
N ASP A 200 8.41 -10.64 16.64
CA ASP A 200 9.06 -10.34 17.92
C ASP A 200 9.73 -8.95 17.92
N ALA A 201 10.08 -8.43 16.74
CA ALA A 201 10.80 -7.17 16.60
C ALA A 201 10.50 -6.42 15.29
N VAL A 202 10.78 -5.11 15.28
CA VAL A 202 10.86 -4.27 14.07
C VAL A 202 12.18 -3.50 14.03
N PHE A 203 12.78 -3.47 12.84
CA PHE A 203 14.02 -2.75 12.56
C PHE A 203 13.76 -1.66 11.53
N PHE A 204 14.18 -0.43 11.82
CA PHE A 204 14.01 0.67 10.88
C PHE A 204 15.08 1.76 11.00
N GLN A 205 15.13 2.65 10.02
CA GLN A 205 16.14 3.70 9.89
C GLN A 205 15.57 5.12 10.01
N ARG A 206 14.39 5.38 9.45
CA ARG A 206 13.93 6.73 9.10
C ARG A 206 12.99 7.29 10.18
N MET A 207 13.56 8.17 11.02
CA MET A 207 12.84 8.90 12.07
C MET A 207 13.34 10.35 12.12
N ASP A 208 12.64 11.24 12.81
CA ASP A 208 13.06 12.64 12.95
C ASP A 208 14.52 12.73 13.45
N TYR A 209 15.34 13.49 12.72
CA TYR A 209 16.77 13.60 12.98
C TYR A 209 17.08 14.07 14.41
N ARG A 210 16.22 14.89 15.04
CA ARG A 210 16.40 15.37 16.42
C ARG A 210 16.16 14.26 17.41
N GLU A 211 15.10 13.46 17.23
CA GLU A 211 14.86 12.29 18.08
C GLU A 211 16.01 11.29 17.93
N LYS A 212 16.50 11.06 16.69
CA LYS A 212 17.65 10.18 16.44
C LYS A 212 18.91 10.63 17.17
N LEU A 213 19.25 11.93 17.12
CA LEU A 213 20.39 12.49 17.85
C LEU A 213 20.24 12.34 19.37
N ALA A 214 19.05 12.62 19.92
CA ALA A 214 18.78 12.46 21.34
C ALA A 214 18.88 11.00 21.80
N ARG A 215 18.41 10.05 20.98
CA ARG A 215 18.50 8.61 21.27
C ARG A 215 19.93 8.09 21.23
N ARG A 216 20.72 8.54 20.26
CA ARG A 216 22.15 8.23 20.19
C ARG A 216 22.91 8.68 21.44
N ALA A 217 22.59 9.87 21.95
CA ALA A 217 23.23 10.42 23.15
C ALA A 217 22.79 9.70 24.44
N SER A 218 21.54 9.25 24.51
CA SER A 218 20.96 8.62 25.71
C SER A 218 21.01 7.09 25.73
N LYS A 219 21.61 6.45 24.71
CA LYS A 219 21.67 4.99 24.53
C LYS A 219 20.30 4.31 24.41
N SER A 220 19.36 5.00 23.76
CA SER A 220 17.97 4.56 23.60
C SER A 220 17.60 4.33 22.13
N MET A 221 18.57 3.91 21.31
CA MET A 221 18.32 3.43 19.94
C MET A 221 17.55 2.09 19.91
N GLU A 222 17.32 1.49 21.08
CA GLU A 222 16.54 0.27 21.26
C GLU A 222 15.48 0.52 22.32
N VAL A 223 14.23 0.21 21.99
CA VAL A 223 13.08 0.45 22.86
C VAL A 223 12.09 -0.69 22.80
N LEU A 224 11.20 -0.72 23.78
CA LEU A 224 9.97 -1.48 23.74
C LEU A 224 8.82 -0.56 23.30
N TRP A 225 8.33 -0.73 22.08
CA TRP A 225 7.30 0.12 21.50
C TRP A 225 5.90 -0.30 21.95
N ASP A 226 5.22 0.58 22.68
CA ASP A 226 3.83 0.46 23.10
C ASP A 226 2.86 0.87 22.01
N THR A 227 2.42 -0.12 21.24
CA THR A 227 1.51 0.05 20.10
C THR A 227 0.03 -0.07 20.47
N SER A 228 -0.31 -0.74 21.58
CA SER A 228 -1.70 -1.00 22.01
C SER A 228 -2.47 0.23 22.53
N ILE A 229 -3.80 0.24 22.34
CA ILE A 229 -4.73 1.23 22.91
C ILE A 229 -5.82 0.53 23.75
N PRO A 230 -6.12 0.95 25.00
CA PRO A 230 -5.45 2.01 25.75
C PRO A 230 -4.03 1.59 26.15
N GLN A 231 -3.13 2.56 26.22
CA GLN A 231 -1.75 2.31 26.62
C GLN A 231 -1.70 1.84 28.07
N LYS A 232 -1.10 0.68 28.31
CA LYS A 232 -0.87 0.11 29.64
C LYS A 232 0.62 -0.14 29.79
N ASP A 233 1.17 0.18 30.96
CA ASP A 233 2.58 -0.10 31.27
C ASP A 233 2.89 -1.61 31.33
N THR A 234 1.85 -2.44 31.33
CA THR A 234 1.91 -3.91 31.26
C THR A 234 1.79 -4.47 29.84
N SER A 235 1.72 -3.63 28.81
CA SER A 235 1.73 -4.10 27.42
C SER A 235 2.97 -4.95 27.16
N PRO A 236 2.89 -6.06 26.41
CA PRO A 236 4.08 -6.80 26.02
C PRO A 236 5.05 -5.93 25.19
N GLY A 237 4.51 -4.94 24.46
CA GLY A 237 5.26 -4.09 23.54
C GLY A 237 5.87 -4.86 22.36
N LEU A 238 6.41 -4.14 21.38
CA LEU A 238 7.18 -4.69 20.27
C LEU A 238 8.64 -4.24 20.41
N PHE A 239 9.61 -5.14 20.36
CA PHE A 239 11.01 -4.72 20.39
C PHE A 239 11.33 -3.92 19.12
N THR A 240 11.89 -2.73 19.29
CA THR A 240 12.19 -1.83 18.17
C THR A 240 13.64 -1.42 18.23
N SER A 241 14.37 -1.67 17.14
CA SER A 241 15.75 -1.25 16.99
C SER A 241 15.89 -0.26 15.83
N MET A 242 16.37 0.93 16.18
CA MET A 242 16.65 2.02 15.24
C MET A 242 18.12 1.98 14.86
N PHE A 243 18.42 2.05 13.56
CA PHE A 243 19.81 1.99 13.11
C PHE A 243 20.60 3.24 13.49
N TYR A 244 21.90 3.05 13.72
CA TYR A 244 22.79 4.13 14.11
C TYR A 244 22.77 5.25 13.07
N ASP A 245 23.21 5.03 11.82
CA ASP A 245 23.36 6.07 10.80
C ASP A 245 22.52 5.88 9.55
N SER A 246 22.67 4.74 8.88
CA SER A 246 22.09 4.41 7.59
C SER A 246 21.68 2.93 7.62
N TYR A 247 20.84 2.51 6.66
CA TYR A 247 20.64 1.09 6.38
C TYR A 247 21.75 0.49 5.49
N CYS A 248 22.74 1.29 5.07
CA CYS A 248 23.83 0.84 4.21
C CYS A 248 25.11 0.46 4.97
N TYR A 249 26.10 -0.09 4.24
CA TYR A 249 27.46 -0.35 4.74
C TYR A 249 28.04 0.82 5.53
N PRO A 250 28.90 0.55 6.54
CA PRO A 250 29.75 1.59 7.12
C PRO A 250 30.54 2.30 6.02
N ALA A 251 30.73 3.61 6.16
CA ALA A 251 31.52 4.39 5.23
C ALA A 251 32.90 3.72 5.00
N THR A 252 33.31 3.61 3.74
CA THR A 252 34.53 2.92 3.26
C THR A 252 34.51 1.39 3.32
N PHE A 253 33.40 0.74 3.67
CA PHE A 253 33.28 -0.73 3.73
C PHE A 253 32.23 -1.30 2.76
N CYS A 254 31.90 -0.58 1.69
CA CYS A 254 31.04 -1.13 0.65
C CYS A 254 31.81 -2.16 -0.21
N PHE A 255 31.52 -3.44 -0.01
CA PHE A 255 32.17 -4.55 -0.71
C PHE A 255 31.43 -5.04 -1.96
N ASP A 256 30.56 -4.19 -2.52
CA ASP A 256 29.80 -4.50 -3.73
C ASP A 256 30.56 -4.07 -4.99
N GLU A 257 30.30 -4.73 -6.13
CA GLU A 257 30.91 -4.36 -7.43
C GLU A 257 30.58 -2.95 -7.90
N LYS A 258 29.53 -2.35 -7.37
CA LYS A 258 29.11 -0.97 -7.67
C LYS A 258 29.93 0.06 -6.90
N CYS A 259 30.74 -0.38 -5.94
CA CYS A 259 31.52 0.45 -5.05
C CYS A 259 33.02 0.44 -5.41
N TYR A 260 33.71 1.49 -4.99
CA TYR A 260 35.15 1.68 -5.25
C TYR A 260 35.99 1.58 -3.97
N ASP A 261 35.39 1.13 -2.87
CA ASP A 261 36.10 0.99 -1.60
C ASP A 261 37.16 -0.12 -1.69
N PRO A 262 38.34 0.07 -1.07
CA PRO A 262 39.41 -0.91 -1.17
C PRO A 262 39.01 -2.24 -0.53
N PRO A 263 39.26 -3.38 -1.20
CA PRO A 263 39.09 -4.69 -0.59
C PRO A 263 40.12 -4.90 0.53
N ILE A 264 39.93 -5.95 1.31
CA ILE A 264 40.94 -6.39 2.27
C ILE A 264 42.03 -7.17 1.53
N GLN A 265 43.19 -6.55 1.41
CA GLN A 265 44.40 -7.08 0.79
C GLN A 265 45.28 -7.65 1.90
N ASP A 266 45.29 -8.97 2.00
CA ASP A 266 45.83 -9.73 3.13
C ASP A 266 47.03 -10.61 2.78
N ASP A 267 47.55 -10.47 1.57
CA ASP A 267 48.82 -11.06 1.17
C ASP A 267 49.98 -10.13 1.56
N PRO A 268 50.83 -10.53 2.52
CA PRO A 268 51.93 -9.69 2.99
C PRO A 268 53.03 -9.45 1.95
N GLU A 269 53.07 -10.26 0.87
CA GLU A 269 54.07 -10.13 -0.20
C GLU A 269 53.62 -9.19 -1.32
N MET A 270 52.32 -8.84 -1.38
CA MET A 270 51.79 -7.92 -2.38
C MET A 270 51.91 -6.45 -1.96
N THR A 271 52.27 -5.60 -2.91
CA THR A 271 52.14 -4.15 -2.77
C THR A 271 50.67 -3.79 -2.54
N GLY A 272 50.34 -3.10 -1.45
CA GLY A 272 48.97 -2.71 -1.12
C GLY A 272 48.33 -3.47 0.05
N TYR A 273 49.08 -4.31 0.77
CA TYR A 273 48.63 -4.92 2.04
C TYR A 273 48.03 -3.85 2.98
N ASN A 274 46.77 -4.02 3.37
CA ASN A 274 46.02 -2.98 4.09
C ASN A 274 45.27 -3.49 5.34
N VAL A 275 45.47 -4.74 5.76
CA VAL A 275 44.70 -5.36 6.86
C VAL A 275 44.70 -4.50 8.13
N ASN A 276 45.86 -4.01 8.57
CA ASN A 276 45.96 -3.22 9.80
C ASN A 276 45.13 -1.93 9.72
N GLU A 277 45.22 -1.22 8.59
CA GLU A 277 44.48 0.01 8.35
C GLU A 277 42.96 -0.25 8.36
N ARG A 278 42.52 -1.26 7.59
CA ARG A 278 41.10 -1.62 7.46
C ARG A 278 40.50 -2.09 8.78
N VAL A 279 41.24 -2.90 9.55
CA VAL A 279 40.82 -3.32 10.89
C VAL A 279 40.68 -2.13 11.83
N ASN A 280 41.66 -1.22 11.85
CA ASN A 280 41.60 -0.04 12.72
C ASN A 280 40.42 0.88 12.36
N GLN A 281 40.21 1.15 11.06
CA GLN A 281 39.06 1.92 10.57
C GLN A 281 37.72 1.31 11.00
N PHE A 282 37.59 -0.01 10.91
CA PHE A 282 36.37 -0.71 11.32
C PHE A 282 36.16 -0.63 12.83
N LEU A 283 37.23 -0.83 13.62
CA LEU A 283 37.18 -0.73 15.08
C LEU A 283 36.83 0.69 15.55
N ASP A 284 37.30 1.72 14.86
CA ASP A 284 36.92 3.12 15.14
C ASP A 284 35.43 3.35 14.90
N TYR A 285 34.88 2.80 13.81
CA TYR A 285 33.44 2.84 13.56
C TYR A 285 32.67 2.11 14.68
N VAL A 286 33.03 0.87 15.01
CA VAL A 286 32.42 0.08 16.10
C VAL A 286 32.46 0.83 17.44
N ASN A 287 33.58 1.49 17.74
CA ASN A 287 33.75 2.27 18.96
C ASN A 287 32.87 3.52 19.04
N ARG A 288 32.47 4.09 17.90
CA ARG A 288 31.45 5.15 17.85
C ARG A 288 30.05 4.58 18.01
N VAL A 289 29.71 3.54 17.25
CA VAL A 289 28.37 2.93 17.27
C VAL A 289 28.01 2.41 18.65
N ARG A 290 28.91 1.70 19.34
CA ARG A 290 28.66 1.12 20.68
C ARG A 290 28.29 2.16 21.75
N GLN A 291 28.57 3.44 21.53
CA GLN A 291 28.25 4.49 22.50
C GLN A 291 26.76 4.84 22.52
N SER A 292 26.00 4.38 21.53
CA SER A 292 24.58 4.67 21.36
C SER A 292 23.63 3.50 21.64
N PHE A 293 24.16 2.34 22.04
CA PHE A 293 23.39 1.15 22.37
C PHE A 293 23.61 0.77 23.84
N ALA A 294 22.59 0.15 24.45
CA ALA A 294 22.58 -0.14 25.88
C ALA A 294 23.23 -1.50 26.22
N THR A 295 23.26 -2.44 25.27
CA THR A 295 23.77 -3.80 25.48
C THR A 295 25.20 -3.96 24.96
N ASN A 296 25.80 -5.13 25.19
CA ASN A 296 27.07 -5.54 24.56
C ASN A 296 26.85 -6.19 23.17
N HIS A 297 25.72 -5.93 22.53
CA HIS A 297 25.40 -6.33 21.17
C HIS A 297 25.12 -5.09 20.34
N ILE A 298 25.75 -5.00 19.18
CA ILE A 298 25.43 -3.97 18.18
C ILE A 298 25.26 -4.60 16.81
N MET A 299 24.41 -3.98 16.00
CA MET A 299 24.19 -4.35 14.62
C MET A 299 25.06 -3.49 13.69
N VAL A 300 25.68 -4.11 12.69
CA VAL A 300 26.35 -3.43 11.58
C VAL A 300 25.81 -4.00 10.28
N LEU A 301 25.28 -3.13 9.44
CA LEU A 301 24.61 -3.50 8.21
C LEU A 301 25.63 -3.64 7.10
N MET A 302 25.59 -4.77 6.41
CA MET A 302 26.48 -5.12 5.32
C MET A 302 25.64 -5.29 4.06
N GLY A 303 25.01 -4.20 3.62
CA GLY A 303 24.07 -4.15 2.50
C GLY A 303 23.80 -2.70 2.10
N CYS A 304 23.04 -2.50 1.02
CA CYS A 304 22.46 -1.23 0.55
C CYS A 304 21.52 -1.56 -0.64
N ASP A 305 20.99 -0.54 -1.30
CA ASP A 305 20.14 -0.66 -2.49
C ASP A 305 20.76 -1.58 -3.55
N PHE A 306 20.06 -2.67 -3.88
CA PHE A 306 20.41 -3.65 -4.92
C PHE A 306 21.85 -4.17 -4.85
N THR A 307 22.41 -4.35 -3.66
CA THR A 307 23.77 -4.89 -3.49
C THR A 307 23.77 -6.42 -3.56
N TYR A 308 24.93 -7.06 -3.56
CA TYR A 308 25.11 -8.51 -3.70
C TYR A 308 24.83 -9.09 -5.10
N GLU A 309 24.81 -8.28 -6.18
CA GLU A 309 24.76 -8.82 -7.55
C GLU A 309 25.91 -9.81 -7.81
N ASN A 310 27.07 -9.54 -7.20
CA ASN A 310 28.13 -10.52 -7.00
C ASN A 310 28.40 -10.70 -5.50
N ALA A 311 27.63 -11.60 -4.89
CA ALA A 311 27.76 -11.91 -3.47
C ALA A 311 29.15 -12.41 -3.06
N ASN A 312 29.93 -13.00 -3.98
CA ASN A 312 31.27 -13.50 -3.64
C ASN A 312 32.22 -12.38 -3.21
N THR A 313 32.20 -11.22 -3.87
CA THR A 313 33.02 -10.07 -3.48
C THR A 313 32.67 -9.56 -2.08
N ASN A 314 31.37 -9.53 -1.78
CA ASN A 314 30.84 -9.11 -0.49
C ASN A 314 31.26 -10.03 0.65
N PHE A 315 30.96 -11.33 0.50
CA PHE A 315 31.26 -12.32 1.52
C PHE A 315 32.76 -12.52 1.69
N LYS A 316 33.56 -12.58 0.62
CA LYS A 316 35.02 -12.78 0.72
C LYS A 316 35.70 -11.68 1.54
N ASN A 317 35.29 -10.42 1.37
CA ASN A 317 35.84 -9.32 2.17
C ASN A 317 35.30 -9.33 3.60
N THR A 318 34.04 -9.67 3.79
CA THR A 318 33.44 -9.77 5.12
C THR A 318 34.05 -10.93 5.94
N ASP A 319 34.35 -12.07 5.32
CA ASP A 319 35.07 -13.20 5.93
C ASP A 319 36.46 -12.76 6.43
N LYS A 320 37.20 -12.02 5.61
CA LYS A 320 38.51 -11.45 5.99
C LYS A 320 38.36 -10.46 7.14
N LEU A 321 37.34 -9.60 7.10
CA LEU A 321 37.08 -8.63 8.16
C LEU A 321 36.83 -9.33 9.50
N ILE A 322 35.95 -10.35 9.52
CA ILE A 322 35.67 -11.17 10.70
C ILE A 322 36.97 -11.82 11.20
N LYS A 323 37.73 -12.48 10.32
CA LYS A 323 39.00 -13.15 10.65
C LYS A 323 39.98 -12.20 11.33
N TYR A 324 40.29 -11.06 10.70
CA TYR A 324 41.35 -10.18 11.16
C TYR A 324 40.95 -9.32 12.36
N VAL A 325 39.67 -8.94 12.50
CA VAL A 325 39.21 -8.26 13.71
C VAL A 325 39.18 -9.23 14.89
N ASN A 326 38.68 -10.45 14.72
CA ASN A 326 38.64 -11.44 15.81
C ASN A 326 40.05 -11.89 16.23
N ALA A 327 41.03 -11.94 15.33
CA ALA A 327 42.42 -12.19 15.69
C ALA A 327 43.00 -11.13 16.65
N ARG A 328 42.48 -9.90 16.67
CA ARG A 328 42.88 -8.87 17.65
C ARG A 328 42.48 -9.22 19.08
N GLN A 329 41.62 -10.22 19.30
CA GLN A 329 41.26 -10.67 20.65
C GLN A 329 42.47 -11.24 21.40
N GLU A 330 43.40 -11.89 20.69
CA GLU A 330 44.68 -12.36 21.25
C GLU A 330 45.58 -11.20 21.73
N GLN A 331 45.35 -10.00 21.18
CA GLN A 331 46.05 -8.77 21.51
C GLN A 331 45.26 -7.91 22.52
N GLY A 332 44.22 -8.47 23.14
CA GLY A 332 43.41 -7.82 24.17
C GLY A 332 42.17 -7.07 23.67
N SER A 333 41.86 -7.09 22.36
CA SER A 333 40.60 -6.54 21.85
C SER A 333 39.41 -7.27 22.47
N ARG A 334 38.41 -6.51 22.94
CA ARG A 334 37.18 -7.04 23.55
C ARG A 334 36.00 -7.07 22.57
N ILE A 335 36.29 -7.23 21.28
CA ILE A 335 35.31 -7.16 20.19
C ILE A 335 35.26 -8.49 19.44
N ASN A 336 34.04 -8.99 19.22
CA ASN A 336 33.74 -10.22 18.49
C ASN A 336 32.82 -9.91 17.31
N LEU A 337 33.29 -10.14 16.10
CA LEU A 337 32.49 -10.05 14.88
C LEU A 337 31.94 -11.42 14.52
N LEU A 338 30.69 -11.45 14.07
CA LEU A 338 30.02 -12.64 13.57
C LEU A 338 29.04 -12.26 12.44
N TYR A 339 28.87 -13.16 11.47
CA TYR A 339 27.67 -13.11 10.63
C TYR A 339 26.44 -13.34 11.49
N SER A 340 25.39 -12.59 11.24
CA SER A 340 24.13 -12.68 11.97
C SER A 340 22.96 -12.32 11.08
N THR A 341 21.75 -12.55 11.60
CA THR A 341 20.49 -12.05 11.05
C THR A 341 19.81 -11.12 12.07
N PRO A 342 18.78 -10.35 11.68
CA PRO A 342 18.04 -9.50 12.60
C PRO A 342 17.31 -10.31 13.69
N HIS A 343 16.86 -11.53 13.39
CA HIS A 343 16.31 -12.43 14.41
C HIS A 343 17.36 -12.84 15.44
N CYS A 344 18.56 -13.27 14.99
CA CYS A 344 19.65 -13.64 15.90
C CYS A 344 20.10 -12.45 16.77
N TYR A 345 20.10 -11.24 16.21
CA TYR A 345 20.34 -10.03 16.98
C TYR A 345 19.25 -9.81 18.06
N THR A 346 17.97 -9.99 17.69
CA THR A 346 16.83 -9.88 18.60
C THR A 346 16.95 -10.85 19.78
N LEU A 347 17.34 -12.10 19.54
CA LEU A 347 17.57 -13.09 20.60
C LEU A 347 18.68 -12.65 21.56
N ALA A 348 19.79 -12.16 21.01
CA ALA A 348 20.95 -11.73 21.79
C ALA A 348 20.65 -10.50 22.67
N VAL A 349 19.99 -9.48 22.13
CA VAL A 349 19.59 -8.30 22.92
C VAL A 349 18.49 -8.61 23.91
N ASN A 350 17.56 -9.50 23.59
CA ASN A 350 16.56 -9.98 24.54
C ASN A 350 17.23 -10.69 25.74
N GLU A 351 18.25 -11.51 25.51
CA GLU A 351 19.05 -12.11 26.60
C GLU A 351 19.70 -11.02 27.48
N ALA A 352 20.31 -10.00 26.86
CA ALA A 352 20.97 -8.91 27.56
C ALA A 352 19.99 -8.02 28.37
N PHE A 353 18.86 -7.64 27.79
CA PHE A 353 17.83 -6.83 28.46
C PHE A 353 17.11 -7.60 29.56
N ASN A 354 16.93 -8.92 29.42
CA ASN A 354 16.39 -9.74 30.51
C ASN A 354 17.33 -9.80 31.72
N LYS A 355 18.65 -9.79 31.50
CA LYS A 355 19.64 -9.70 32.59
C LYS A 355 19.61 -8.33 33.28
N SER A 356 19.50 -7.25 32.51
CA SER A 356 19.50 -5.88 33.07
C SER A 356 18.14 -5.44 33.64
N ARG A 357 17.05 -6.12 33.26
CA ARG A 357 15.65 -5.80 33.60
C ARG A 357 15.27 -4.35 33.25
N LYS A 358 15.92 -3.76 32.25
CA LYS A 358 15.75 -2.34 31.90
C LYS A 358 15.79 -2.13 30.39
N ILE A 359 14.64 -1.78 29.81
CA ILE A 359 14.51 -1.27 28.44
C ILE A 359 13.60 -0.04 28.47
N GLU A 360 13.93 1.00 27.70
CA GLU A 360 13.07 2.18 27.55
C GLU A 360 11.79 1.80 26.82
N ARG A 361 10.64 2.35 27.25
CA ARG A 361 9.39 2.22 26.51
C ARG A 361 9.12 3.46 25.67
N ARG A 362 8.67 3.29 24.43
CA ARG A 362 8.26 4.38 23.52
C ARG A 362 6.80 4.20 23.13
N ARG A 363 6.02 5.29 23.09
CA ARG A 363 4.57 5.31 22.77
C ARG A 363 4.31 6.26 21.62
N GLY A 364 3.24 6.07 20.86
CA GLY A 364 2.90 6.95 19.71
C GLY A 364 3.64 6.55 18.43
N ASP A 365 3.60 7.39 17.41
CA ASP A 365 4.23 7.19 16.10
C ASP A 365 5.65 7.78 16.03
N PHE A 366 6.34 7.51 14.92
CA PHE A 366 7.57 8.17 14.48
C PHE A 366 7.30 9.08 13.27
N PHE A 367 6.11 9.68 13.21
CA PHE A 367 5.73 10.67 12.20
C PHE A 367 5.68 12.10 12.78
N PRO A 368 5.87 13.13 11.92
CA PRO A 368 6.40 13.03 10.56
C PRO A 368 7.91 12.75 10.56
N TYR A 369 8.41 12.10 9.50
CA TYR A 369 9.85 11.94 9.29
C TYR A 369 10.48 13.25 8.78
N ALA A 370 11.62 13.62 9.36
CA ALA A 370 12.47 14.68 8.86
C ALA A 370 13.94 14.23 8.81
N SER A 371 14.55 14.29 7.63
CA SER A 371 15.98 14.01 7.46
C SER A 371 16.87 15.19 7.84
N GLY A 372 16.28 16.37 8.03
CA GLY A 372 16.98 17.60 8.41
C GLY A 372 16.01 18.77 8.62
N PRO A 373 16.52 19.97 8.98
CA PRO A 373 15.70 21.11 9.40
C PRO A 373 14.66 21.60 8.38
N PHE A 374 14.92 21.41 7.08
CA PHE A 374 14.05 21.88 5.98
C PHE A 374 13.47 20.73 5.16
N SER A 375 13.64 19.49 5.61
CA SER A 375 13.34 18.28 4.83
C SER A 375 12.32 17.44 5.58
N TYR A 376 11.09 17.94 5.75
CA TYR A 376 9.97 17.17 6.27
C TYR A 376 9.32 16.39 5.14
N TRP A 377 9.29 15.06 5.27
CA TRP A 377 8.80 14.15 4.26
C TRP A 377 7.29 14.02 4.40
N THR A 378 6.56 15.11 4.16
CA THR A 378 5.09 15.16 4.23
C THR A 378 4.44 15.47 2.88
N GLY A 379 5.25 15.71 1.84
CA GLY A 379 4.76 15.89 0.47
C GLY A 379 4.19 14.60 -0.10
N PHE A 380 4.84 13.46 0.18
CA PHE A 380 4.41 12.15 -0.33
C PHE A 380 3.05 11.69 0.22
N TYR A 381 2.58 12.30 1.31
CA TYR A 381 1.22 12.08 1.80
C TYR A 381 0.18 12.41 0.72
N THR A 382 0.52 13.32 -0.21
CA THR A 382 -0.38 13.76 -1.29
C THR A 382 0.13 13.43 -2.70
N SER A 383 1.45 13.30 -2.91
CA SER A 383 2.04 13.03 -4.24
C SER A 383 1.32 11.94 -5.03
N ARG A 384 1.07 12.17 -6.32
CA ARG A 384 0.27 11.29 -7.20
C ARG A 384 -1.11 10.89 -6.62
N PRO A 385 -2.00 11.86 -6.31
CA PRO A 385 -3.27 11.57 -5.65
C PRO A 385 -4.20 10.70 -6.52
N ALA A 386 -4.08 10.77 -7.86
CA ALA A 386 -4.82 9.91 -8.78
C ALA A 386 -4.46 8.42 -8.61
N LEU A 387 -3.16 8.10 -8.46
CA LEU A 387 -2.71 6.73 -8.22
C LEU A 387 -3.17 6.24 -6.84
N LYS A 388 -3.04 7.06 -5.79
CA LYS A 388 -3.57 6.76 -4.45
C LYS A 388 -5.07 6.44 -4.49
N GLY A 389 -5.86 7.26 -5.19
CA GLY A 389 -7.29 7.01 -5.40
C GLY A 389 -7.57 5.70 -6.13
N PHE A 390 -6.81 5.40 -7.18
CA PHE A 390 -6.96 4.15 -7.93
C PHE A 390 -6.64 2.91 -7.08
N ILE A 391 -5.60 2.97 -6.24
CA ILE A 391 -5.26 1.89 -5.29
C ILE A 391 -6.42 1.63 -4.32
N ARG A 392 -7.07 2.67 -3.77
CA ARG A 392 -8.23 2.50 -2.88
C ARG A 392 -9.43 1.85 -3.58
N GLN A 393 -9.70 2.25 -4.83
CA GLN A 393 -10.76 1.64 -5.64
C GLN A 393 -10.46 0.16 -5.93
N ALA A 394 -9.22 -0.16 -6.31
CA ALA A 394 -8.79 -1.52 -6.57
C ALA A 394 -8.81 -2.40 -5.30
N SER A 395 -8.45 -1.86 -4.14
CA SER A 395 -8.56 -2.55 -2.83
C SER A 395 -10.01 -2.91 -2.50
N THR A 396 -10.94 -1.98 -2.74
CA THR A 396 -12.39 -2.26 -2.58
C THR A 396 -12.85 -3.34 -3.56
N LEU A 397 -12.42 -3.27 -4.82
CA LEU A 397 -12.71 -4.29 -5.83
C LEU A 397 -12.15 -5.66 -5.44
N LEU A 398 -10.95 -5.73 -4.85
CA LEU A 398 -10.38 -6.98 -4.36
C LEU A 398 -11.27 -7.59 -3.27
N THR A 399 -11.68 -6.80 -2.27
CA THR A 399 -12.60 -7.26 -1.21
C THR A 399 -13.88 -7.85 -1.82
N MET A 400 -14.49 -7.15 -2.78
CA MET A 400 -15.69 -7.63 -3.48
C MET A 400 -15.43 -8.93 -4.22
N CYS A 401 -14.34 -8.98 -4.99
CA CYS A 401 -13.93 -10.10 -5.82
C CYS A 401 -13.69 -11.36 -4.97
N GLU A 402 -13.02 -11.23 -3.83
CA GLU A 402 -12.77 -12.34 -2.92
C GLU A 402 -14.05 -12.88 -2.29
N GLN A 403 -14.90 -12.00 -1.75
CA GLN A 403 -16.18 -12.40 -1.16
C GLN A 403 -17.04 -13.14 -2.18
N ILE A 404 -17.25 -12.54 -3.37
CA ILE A 404 -18.09 -13.11 -4.43
C ILE A 404 -17.51 -14.44 -4.93
N ASN A 405 -16.18 -14.52 -5.11
CA ASN A 405 -15.53 -15.75 -5.53
C ASN A 405 -15.72 -16.88 -4.51
N VAL A 406 -15.61 -16.58 -3.22
CA VAL A 406 -15.87 -17.56 -2.15
C VAL A 406 -17.32 -18.06 -2.19
N PHE A 407 -18.30 -17.17 -2.36
CA PHE A 407 -19.71 -17.57 -2.44
C PHE A 407 -20.01 -18.45 -3.67
N ALA A 408 -19.56 -18.03 -4.86
CA ALA A 408 -19.84 -18.72 -6.11
C ALA A 408 -19.10 -20.06 -6.24
N ASN A 409 -17.87 -20.16 -5.74
CA ASN A 409 -17.00 -21.32 -6.01
C ASN A 409 -16.75 -22.23 -4.81
N ARG A 410 -16.85 -21.74 -3.58
CA ARG A 410 -16.55 -22.56 -2.39
C ARG A 410 -17.81 -22.91 -1.62
N VAL A 411 -18.67 -21.94 -1.34
CA VAL A 411 -19.91 -22.18 -0.57
C VAL A 411 -20.95 -22.89 -1.42
N ALA A 412 -21.21 -22.41 -2.64
CA ALA A 412 -22.21 -23.02 -3.53
C ALA A 412 -21.81 -24.43 -4.03
N LYS A 413 -20.51 -24.77 -4.02
CA LYS A 413 -19.97 -26.02 -4.59
C LYS A 413 -19.31 -26.94 -3.53
N SER A 414 -19.54 -26.68 -2.24
CA SER A 414 -18.80 -27.27 -1.10
C SER A 414 -18.96 -28.80 -0.90
N SER A 415 -19.78 -29.48 -1.71
CA SER A 415 -19.93 -30.94 -1.66
C SER A 415 -18.68 -31.70 -2.15
N ASN A 416 -17.70 -31.05 -2.78
CA ASN A 416 -16.49 -31.69 -3.30
C ASN A 416 -15.22 -31.34 -2.50
N HIS A 417 -14.84 -32.22 -1.57
CA HIS A 417 -13.52 -32.17 -0.92
C HIS A 417 -12.42 -32.36 -1.98
N GLY A 418 -11.65 -31.30 -2.26
CA GLY A 418 -10.57 -31.28 -3.26
C GLY A 418 -10.78 -30.33 -4.44
N TYR A 419 -11.86 -29.54 -4.47
CA TYR A 419 -12.08 -28.55 -5.52
C TYR A 419 -10.96 -27.49 -5.54
N ARG A 420 -10.18 -27.47 -6.64
CA ARG A 420 -9.28 -26.35 -6.96
C ARG A 420 -10.08 -25.32 -7.73
N ASP A 421 -10.24 -24.15 -7.13
CA ASP A 421 -10.93 -23.06 -7.78
C ASP A 421 -10.14 -22.57 -9.02
N PRO A 422 -10.67 -22.76 -10.24
CA PRO A 422 -9.97 -22.35 -11.45
C PRO A 422 -9.79 -20.82 -11.52
N LYS A 423 -10.62 -20.05 -10.81
CA LYS A 423 -10.61 -18.58 -10.81
C LYS A 423 -9.72 -17.96 -9.74
N GLU A 424 -9.21 -18.76 -8.80
CA GLU A 424 -8.33 -18.28 -7.73
C GLU A 424 -7.10 -17.53 -8.28
N SER A 425 -6.53 -18.03 -9.39
CA SER A 425 -5.41 -17.39 -10.07
C SER A 425 -5.73 -15.99 -10.62
N MET A 426 -6.98 -15.73 -10.98
CA MET A 426 -7.43 -14.41 -11.48
C MET A 426 -7.60 -13.42 -10.33
N VAL A 427 -8.13 -13.88 -9.19
CA VAL A 427 -8.18 -13.09 -7.95
C VAL A 427 -6.76 -12.77 -7.47
N ASP A 428 -5.87 -13.77 -7.52
CA ASP A 428 -4.49 -13.63 -7.07
C ASP A 428 -3.68 -12.61 -7.90
N LYS A 429 -4.05 -12.34 -9.16
CA LYS A 429 -3.44 -11.25 -9.94
C LYS A 429 -3.63 -9.90 -9.27
N LEU A 430 -4.83 -9.60 -8.77
CA LEU A 430 -5.11 -8.33 -8.09
C LEU A 430 -4.48 -8.29 -6.70
N ARG A 431 -4.42 -9.41 -5.97
CA ARG A 431 -3.65 -9.50 -4.71
C ARG A 431 -2.18 -9.17 -4.91
N GLN A 432 -1.55 -9.75 -5.93
CA GLN A 432 -0.14 -9.49 -6.24
C GLN A 432 0.07 -8.04 -6.69
N ALA A 433 -0.81 -7.50 -7.54
CA ALA A 433 -0.72 -6.10 -7.98
C ALA A 433 -0.88 -5.12 -6.81
N LEU A 434 -1.90 -5.29 -5.97
CA LEU A 434 -2.07 -4.47 -4.76
C LEU A 434 -0.92 -4.66 -3.76
N GLY A 435 -0.37 -5.87 -3.66
CA GLY A 435 0.83 -6.13 -2.88
C GLY A 435 2.02 -5.28 -3.35
N VAL A 436 2.23 -5.14 -4.66
CA VAL A 436 3.24 -4.23 -5.22
C VAL A 436 2.88 -2.77 -4.90
N MET A 437 1.60 -2.39 -5.05
CA MET A 437 1.17 -1.01 -4.81
C MET A 437 1.41 -0.52 -3.38
N GLN A 438 1.57 -1.41 -2.39
CA GLN A 438 1.85 -0.98 -1.02
C GLN A 438 3.31 -0.59 -0.81
N HIS A 439 4.23 -0.91 -1.73
CA HIS A 439 5.64 -0.53 -1.65
C HIS A 439 5.83 0.96 -1.38
N HIS A 440 6.87 1.30 -0.64
CA HIS A 440 7.16 2.67 -0.20
C HIS A 440 7.57 3.66 -1.30
N ASP A 441 7.66 3.24 -2.57
CA ASP A 441 7.69 4.17 -3.71
C ASP A 441 6.49 4.05 -4.66
N ALA A 442 5.52 3.18 -4.37
CA ALA A 442 4.31 3.03 -5.17
C ALA A 442 3.18 3.91 -4.64
N VAL A 443 2.48 3.50 -3.58
CA VAL A 443 1.36 4.28 -3.02
C VAL A 443 1.80 5.67 -2.54
N THR A 444 3.06 5.85 -2.16
CA THR A 444 3.65 7.13 -1.76
C THR A 444 3.78 8.12 -2.92
N GLY A 445 3.86 7.64 -4.15
CA GLY A 445 4.00 8.45 -5.36
C GLY A 445 5.39 9.08 -5.53
N THR A 446 6.43 8.37 -5.08
CA THR A 446 7.83 8.85 -5.07
C THR A 446 8.72 8.19 -6.14
N GLU A 447 8.15 7.32 -6.96
CA GLU A 447 8.73 6.71 -8.15
C GLU A 447 8.86 7.67 -9.35
N LYS A 448 9.68 7.26 -10.34
CA LYS A 448 9.76 7.95 -11.64
C LYS A 448 8.46 7.78 -12.43
N GLN A 449 8.15 8.74 -13.30
CA GLN A 449 6.89 8.74 -14.07
C GLN A 449 6.62 7.44 -14.83
N HIS A 450 7.61 6.87 -15.53
CA HIS A 450 7.41 5.63 -16.28
C HIS A 450 7.11 4.40 -15.37
N VAL A 451 7.50 4.47 -14.10
CA VAL A 451 7.18 3.44 -13.09
C VAL A 451 5.74 3.64 -12.59
N ALA A 452 5.32 4.89 -12.38
CA ALA A 452 3.93 5.21 -12.07
C ALA A 452 2.97 4.73 -13.18
N ASP A 453 3.37 4.90 -14.44
CA ASP A 453 2.61 4.43 -15.60
C ASP A 453 2.53 2.90 -15.64
N ASP A 454 3.63 2.21 -15.31
CA ASP A 454 3.69 0.73 -15.18
C ASP A 454 2.81 0.21 -14.03
N TYR A 455 2.80 0.91 -12.89
CA TYR A 455 1.92 0.62 -11.76
C TYR A 455 0.45 0.76 -12.13
N ALA A 456 0.07 1.87 -12.76
CA ALA A 456 -1.30 2.10 -13.21
C ALA A 456 -1.75 1.04 -14.23
N LEU A 457 -0.88 0.68 -15.19
CA LEU A 457 -1.15 -0.39 -16.16
C LEU A 457 -1.34 -1.74 -15.46
N THR A 458 -0.43 -2.10 -14.56
CA THR A 458 -0.47 -3.37 -13.81
C THR A 458 -1.75 -3.46 -12.98
N LEU A 459 -2.10 -2.40 -12.26
CA LEU A 459 -3.31 -2.35 -11.44
C LEU A 459 -4.59 -2.44 -12.28
N SER A 460 -4.61 -1.78 -13.45
CA SER A 460 -5.73 -1.83 -14.39
C SER A 460 -5.95 -3.24 -14.95
N VAL A 461 -4.88 -3.88 -15.46
CA VAL A 461 -4.95 -5.25 -15.99
C VAL A 461 -5.38 -6.25 -14.91
N ALA A 462 -4.86 -6.09 -13.69
CA ALA A 462 -5.23 -6.95 -12.57
C ALA A 462 -6.68 -6.73 -12.12
N SER A 463 -7.16 -5.48 -12.09
CA SER A 463 -8.55 -5.14 -11.76
C SER A 463 -9.53 -5.78 -12.74
N LYS A 464 -9.22 -5.77 -14.05
CA LYS A 464 -10.05 -6.46 -15.06
C LYS A 464 -10.16 -7.96 -14.83
N SER A 465 -9.14 -8.60 -14.26
CA SER A 465 -9.21 -10.03 -13.90
C SER A 465 -10.28 -10.27 -12.81
N CYS A 466 -10.36 -9.40 -11.80
CA CYS A 466 -11.39 -9.50 -10.77
C CYS A 466 -12.79 -9.12 -11.26
N GLN A 467 -12.91 -8.12 -12.13
CA GLN A 467 -14.18 -7.78 -12.77
C GLN A 467 -14.76 -8.97 -13.56
N ALA A 468 -13.92 -9.70 -14.30
CA ALA A 468 -14.34 -10.91 -15.00
C ALA A 468 -14.80 -12.02 -14.04
N VAL A 469 -14.08 -12.23 -12.94
CA VAL A 469 -14.49 -13.20 -11.90
C VAL A 469 -15.87 -12.86 -11.34
N ILE A 470 -16.09 -11.59 -11.00
CA ILE A 470 -17.37 -11.09 -10.48
C ILE A 470 -18.48 -11.25 -11.53
N ALA A 471 -18.26 -10.78 -12.75
CA ALA A 471 -19.26 -10.81 -13.82
C ALA A 471 -19.73 -12.24 -14.12
N ASP A 472 -18.81 -13.19 -14.19
CA ASP A 472 -19.15 -14.60 -14.35
C ASP A 472 -19.91 -15.15 -13.13
N ALA A 473 -19.42 -14.85 -11.92
CA ALA A 473 -20.00 -15.35 -10.68
C ALA A 473 -21.43 -14.82 -10.46
N MET A 474 -21.75 -13.64 -10.98
CA MET A 474 -23.11 -13.10 -10.93
C MET A 474 -24.12 -13.99 -11.66
N PHE A 475 -23.74 -14.68 -12.75
CA PHE A 475 -24.65 -15.63 -13.40
C PHE A 475 -24.93 -16.88 -12.57
N ASP A 476 -23.99 -17.27 -11.71
CA ASP A 476 -24.15 -18.39 -10.80
C ASP A 476 -24.95 -17.98 -9.54
N LEU A 477 -24.82 -16.72 -9.09
CA LEU A 477 -25.38 -16.22 -7.85
C LEU A 477 -26.75 -15.53 -8.00
N ILE A 478 -27.04 -14.92 -9.13
CA ILE A 478 -28.28 -14.17 -9.36
C ILE A 478 -29.22 -15.00 -10.25
N PRO A 479 -30.36 -15.50 -9.70
CA PRO A 479 -31.32 -16.29 -10.47
C PRO A 479 -31.84 -15.53 -11.69
N ASN A 480 -32.01 -16.23 -12.80
CA ASN A 480 -32.54 -15.70 -14.07
C ASN A 480 -31.72 -14.57 -14.72
N LEU A 481 -30.57 -14.16 -14.17
CA LEU A 481 -29.74 -13.08 -14.72
C LEU A 481 -29.42 -13.32 -16.20
N ARG A 482 -29.04 -14.56 -16.55
CA ARG A 482 -28.75 -14.96 -17.93
C ARG A 482 -29.93 -14.73 -18.87
N SER A 483 -31.15 -14.99 -18.40
CA SER A 483 -32.36 -14.71 -19.19
C SER A 483 -32.67 -13.22 -19.26
N MET A 484 -32.43 -12.48 -18.18
CA MET A 484 -32.69 -11.04 -18.11
C MET A 484 -31.76 -10.21 -18.99
N THR A 485 -30.49 -10.62 -19.12
CA THR A 485 -29.47 -9.90 -19.91
C THR A 485 -29.23 -10.51 -21.29
N GLY A 486 -30.00 -11.51 -21.71
CA GLY A 486 -29.75 -12.24 -22.95
C GLY A 486 -28.40 -12.98 -22.96
N GLY A 487 -27.80 -13.21 -21.79
CA GLY A 487 -26.49 -13.85 -21.62
C GLY A 487 -25.30 -12.90 -21.67
N GLU A 488 -25.52 -11.59 -21.76
CA GLU A 488 -24.46 -10.59 -21.73
C GLU A 488 -23.93 -10.37 -20.32
N HIS A 489 -22.60 -10.30 -20.20
CA HIS A 489 -21.94 -10.07 -18.92
C HIS A 489 -22.17 -8.63 -18.42
N PRO A 490 -22.39 -8.44 -17.11
CA PRO A 490 -22.42 -7.11 -16.52
C PRO A 490 -21.13 -6.34 -16.80
N ALA A 491 -21.25 -5.05 -17.11
CA ALA A 491 -20.13 -4.13 -17.29
C ALA A 491 -19.92 -3.28 -16.04
N PHE A 492 -18.66 -2.96 -15.74
CA PHE A 492 -18.29 -2.06 -14.64
C PHE A 492 -18.20 -0.61 -15.13
N CYS A 493 -18.78 0.32 -14.37
CA CYS A 493 -18.65 1.75 -14.62
C CYS A 493 -17.44 2.32 -13.86
N ASP A 494 -16.21 2.08 -14.36
CA ASP A 494 -14.98 2.48 -13.66
C ASP A 494 -14.71 3.99 -13.67
N LEU A 495 -15.45 4.75 -14.48
CA LEU A 495 -15.17 6.15 -14.82
C LEU A 495 -16.32 7.11 -14.42
N LEU A 496 -17.08 6.74 -13.38
CA LEU A 496 -18.17 7.57 -12.86
C LEU A 496 -17.70 8.93 -12.32
N ASN A 497 -16.45 9.05 -11.89
CA ASN A 497 -15.85 10.31 -11.44
C ASN A 497 -15.75 11.38 -12.55
N ILE A 498 -15.77 10.96 -13.81
CA ILE A 498 -15.85 11.84 -14.99
C ILE A 498 -17.20 11.72 -15.69
N SER A 499 -18.23 11.27 -14.95
CA SER A 499 -19.60 11.03 -15.43
C SER A 499 -19.65 10.13 -16.67
N PHE A 500 -18.81 9.10 -16.75
CA PHE A 500 -18.74 8.19 -17.90
C PHE A 500 -19.01 6.74 -17.48
N CYS A 501 -19.92 6.08 -18.20
CA CYS A 501 -20.08 4.63 -18.12
C CYS A 501 -20.41 4.07 -19.51
N GLU A 502 -19.60 3.11 -19.96
CA GLU A 502 -19.76 2.47 -21.27
C GLU A 502 -21.13 1.83 -21.44
N ALA A 503 -21.67 1.22 -20.38
CA ALA A 503 -22.98 0.57 -20.41
C ALA A 503 -24.13 1.54 -20.74
N THR A 504 -24.10 2.75 -20.19
CA THR A 504 -25.18 3.74 -20.39
C THR A 504 -24.96 4.64 -21.62
N GLU A 505 -23.73 4.73 -22.12
CA GLU A 505 -23.39 5.40 -23.38
C GLU A 505 -23.70 4.52 -24.61
N GLY A 506 -23.33 3.24 -24.55
CA GLY A 506 -23.48 2.28 -25.64
C GLY A 506 -24.92 1.80 -25.81
N TRP A 507 -25.47 1.13 -24.80
CA TRP A 507 -26.82 0.53 -24.86
C TRP A 507 -27.92 1.58 -24.87
N ARG A 508 -27.66 2.69 -24.17
CA ARG A 508 -28.59 3.77 -23.84
C ARG A 508 -29.87 3.26 -23.19
N PRO A 509 -30.29 3.78 -22.03
CA PRO A 509 -31.44 3.22 -21.32
C PRO A 509 -32.80 3.49 -21.98
N TYR A 510 -32.91 3.80 -23.28
CA TYR A 510 -34.19 4.09 -23.93
C TYR A 510 -35.03 2.82 -24.18
N LEU A 511 -36.33 2.93 -23.92
CA LEU A 511 -37.31 1.95 -24.38
C LEU A 511 -37.58 2.14 -25.87
N ASN A 512 -37.65 1.03 -26.59
CA ASN A 512 -38.12 1.00 -27.96
C ASN A 512 -39.66 1.20 -28.02
N ALA A 513 -40.21 1.29 -29.23
CA ALA A 513 -41.65 1.47 -29.43
C ALA A 513 -42.53 0.33 -28.87
N ARG A 514 -41.95 -0.85 -28.62
CA ARG A 514 -42.62 -2.00 -28.00
C ARG A 514 -42.52 -2.00 -26.46
N GLY A 515 -41.84 -1.00 -25.88
CA GLY A 515 -41.60 -0.92 -24.44
C GLY A 515 -40.48 -1.83 -23.95
N GLU A 516 -39.64 -2.36 -24.84
CA GLU A 516 -38.49 -3.20 -24.51
C GLU A 516 -37.22 -2.35 -24.48
N GLY A 517 -36.29 -2.68 -23.59
CA GLY A 517 -35.02 -1.96 -23.43
C GLY A 517 -34.73 -1.62 -21.97
N GLY A 518 -33.91 -0.60 -21.76
CA GLY A 518 -33.41 -0.21 -20.44
C GLY A 518 -32.14 -0.98 -20.03
N VAL A 519 -31.64 -0.66 -18.85
CA VAL A 519 -30.42 -1.25 -18.27
C VAL A 519 -30.67 -1.70 -16.85
N TYR A 520 -29.96 -2.75 -16.43
CA TYR A 520 -29.94 -3.19 -15.04
C TYR A 520 -28.71 -2.62 -14.33
N ILE A 521 -28.91 -2.08 -13.14
CA ILE A 521 -27.84 -1.55 -12.29
C ILE A 521 -27.68 -2.50 -11.12
N PHE A 522 -26.48 -3.04 -10.94
CA PHE A 522 -26.14 -3.93 -9.84
C PHE A 522 -25.26 -3.19 -8.85
N VAL A 523 -25.69 -3.11 -7.60
CA VAL A 523 -24.93 -2.54 -6.48
C VAL A 523 -24.60 -3.65 -5.51
N TYR A 524 -23.31 -3.85 -5.23
CA TYR A 524 -22.87 -4.84 -4.25
C TYR A 524 -22.45 -4.12 -2.96
N ASN A 525 -22.94 -4.60 -1.83
CA ASN A 525 -22.53 -4.14 -0.51
C ASN A 525 -21.44 -5.08 0.03
N PRO A 526 -20.14 -4.66 0.07
CA PRO A 526 -19.07 -5.51 0.59
C PRO A 526 -19.01 -5.56 2.12
N THR A 527 -19.87 -4.83 2.82
CA THR A 527 -19.83 -4.71 4.26
C THR A 527 -20.61 -5.82 4.96
N GLY A 528 -20.27 -6.10 6.23
CA GLY A 528 -20.95 -7.10 7.07
C GLY A 528 -22.28 -6.65 7.70
N TRP A 529 -22.87 -5.55 7.22
CA TRP A 529 -24.03 -4.88 7.83
C TRP A 529 -24.93 -4.27 6.75
N ASN A 530 -26.20 -4.05 7.10
CA ASN A 530 -27.18 -3.46 6.18
C ASN A 530 -26.80 -2.02 5.85
N LEU A 531 -26.75 -1.68 4.56
CA LEU A 531 -26.59 -0.29 4.11
C LEU A 531 -27.97 0.34 3.94
N TRP A 532 -28.28 1.26 4.86
CA TRP A 532 -29.55 1.99 4.92
C TRP A 532 -29.59 3.26 4.08
N SER A 533 -28.44 3.71 3.59
CA SER A 533 -28.33 4.84 2.70
C SER A 533 -27.04 4.74 1.87
N SER A 534 -27.15 5.00 0.57
CA SER A 534 -26.02 5.26 -0.31
C SER A 534 -26.56 5.92 -1.58
N TRP A 535 -25.95 7.02 -1.99
CA TRP A 535 -26.34 7.79 -3.15
C TRP A 535 -25.55 7.33 -4.38
N ILE A 536 -26.26 6.96 -5.44
CA ILE A 536 -25.68 6.48 -6.70
C ILE A 536 -25.98 7.48 -7.80
N ARG A 537 -24.93 7.85 -8.56
CA ARG A 537 -25.01 8.70 -9.75
C ARG A 537 -24.71 7.88 -10.99
N VAL A 538 -25.62 7.89 -11.96
CA VAL A 538 -25.48 7.15 -13.22
C VAL A 538 -25.56 8.14 -14.39
N PRO A 539 -24.50 8.26 -15.22
CA PRO A 539 -24.52 9.17 -16.36
C PRO A 539 -25.42 8.62 -17.47
N ILE A 540 -26.20 9.50 -18.08
CA ILE A 540 -27.10 9.19 -19.18
C ILE A 540 -27.11 10.32 -20.21
N TYR A 541 -27.49 9.98 -21.44
CA TYR A 541 -27.80 10.95 -22.48
C TYR A 541 -29.30 11.20 -22.56
N ILE A 542 -29.69 12.47 -22.53
CA ILE A 542 -31.04 12.94 -22.86
C ILE A 542 -30.92 14.01 -23.93
N ASP A 543 -31.63 13.86 -25.05
CA ASP A 543 -31.74 14.93 -26.04
C ASP A 543 -32.33 16.18 -25.38
N GLN A 544 -31.59 17.28 -25.46
CA GLN A 544 -31.93 18.53 -24.78
C GLN A 544 -33.26 19.13 -25.28
N ALA A 545 -33.64 18.86 -26.53
CA ALA A 545 -34.95 19.21 -27.07
C ALA A 545 -36.10 18.40 -26.46
N GLN A 546 -35.79 17.25 -25.84
CA GLN A 546 -36.75 16.27 -25.32
C GLN A 546 -36.68 16.11 -23.80
N ILE A 547 -35.92 16.93 -23.09
CA ILE A 547 -35.73 16.78 -21.63
C ILE A 547 -37.06 16.87 -20.86
N THR A 548 -37.97 17.73 -21.31
CA THR A 548 -39.31 17.90 -20.71
C THR A 548 -40.30 16.83 -21.14
N SER A 549 -39.99 16.07 -22.19
CA SER A 549 -40.81 14.97 -22.71
C SER A 549 -40.16 13.59 -22.50
N THR A 550 -39.10 13.50 -21.69
CA THR A 550 -38.45 12.24 -21.34
C THR A 550 -38.89 11.82 -19.93
N GLY A 551 -39.61 10.71 -19.83
CA GLY A 551 -39.92 10.05 -18.56
C GLY A 551 -38.81 9.07 -18.16
N VAL A 552 -38.54 8.97 -16.86
CA VAL A 552 -37.59 8.00 -16.29
C VAL A 552 -38.37 6.94 -15.54
N ILE A 553 -38.04 5.68 -15.79
CA ILE A 553 -38.52 4.52 -15.07
C ILE A 553 -37.33 3.99 -14.28
N LEU A 554 -37.32 4.22 -12.97
CA LEU A 554 -36.33 3.67 -12.06
C LEU A 554 -37.05 2.79 -11.04
N LYS A 555 -36.65 1.52 -10.94
CA LYS A 555 -37.29 0.53 -10.06
C LYS A 555 -36.27 -0.23 -9.23
N ASP A 556 -36.61 -0.48 -7.97
CA ASP A 556 -35.95 -1.50 -7.15
C ASP A 556 -36.56 -2.86 -7.46
N LEU A 557 -35.77 -3.81 -7.97
CA LEU A 557 -36.29 -5.12 -8.32
C LEU A 557 -36.55 -6.02 -7.10
N ARG A 558 -36.15 -5.59 -5.90
CA ARG A 558 -36.52 -6.24 -4.64
C ARG A 558 -37.91 -5.82 -4.17
N ASP A 559 -38.40 -4.66 -4.62
CA ASP A 559 -39.73 -4.18 -4.27
C ASP A 559 -40.81 -4.88 -5.10
N ILE A 560 -41.55 -5.78 -4.44
CA ILE A 560 -42.67 -6.52 -5.02
C ILE A 560 -43.80 -5.56 -5.43
N SER A 561 -43.90 -4.38 -4.81
CA SER A 561 -44.92 -3.39 -5.14
C SER A 561 -44.65 -2.62 -6.44
N GLN A 562 -43.47 -2.82 -7.05
CA GLN A 562 -43.08 -2.26 -8.35
C GLN A 562 -43.17 -0.72 -8.41
N LYS A 563 -43.03 -0.05 -7.25
CA LYS A 563 -43.06 1.41 -7.19
C LYS A 563 -41.83 2.00 -7.86
N LEU A 564 -42.00 3.20 -8.41
CA LEU A 564 -40.89 3.98 -8.91
C LEU A 564 -40.06 4.49 -7.75
N LEU A 565 -38.74 4.30 -7.83
CA LEU A 565 -37.78 4.88 -6.90
C LEU A 565 -37.70 6.39 -7.09
N PRO A 566 -37.62 7.16 -6.00
CA PRO A 566 -37.28 8.56 -6.09
C PRO A 566 -35.92 8.80 -6.73
N TYR A 567 -35.87 9.75 -7.66
CA TYR A 567 -34.64 10.16 -8.33
C TYR A 567 -34.60 11.67 -8.55
N GLN A 568 -33.41 12.17 -8.86
CA GLN A 568 -33.17 13.54 -9.32
C GLN A 568 -32.29 13.51 -10.57
N LEU A 569 -32.69 14.27 -11.58
CA LEU A 569 -31.87 14.51 -12.77
C LEU A 569 -30.98 15.74 -12.55
N LEU A 570 -29.68 15.59 -12.79
CA LEU A 570 -28.69 16.65 -12.66
C LEU A 570 -27.96 16.83 -13.99
N PRO A 571 -27.80 18.05 -14.53
CA PRO A 571 -26.90 18.27 -15.65
C PRO A 571 -25.45 18.02 -15.23
N ILE A 572 -24.66 17.40 -16.11
CA ILE A 572 -23.22 17.25 -15.89
C ILE A 572 -22.59 18.64 -15.92
N THR A 573 -21.74 18.95 -14.95
CA THR A 573 -21.12 20.28 -14.84
C THR A 573 -20.18 20.57 -16.01
N ASP A 574 -20.08 21.84 -16.40
CA ASP A 574 -19.14 22.29 -17.45
C ASP A 574 -17.70 21.84 -17.15
N ARG A 575 -17.30 21.86 -15.87
CA ARG A 575 -15.97 21.41 -15.47
C ARG A 575 -15.76 19.93 -15.77
N THR A 576 -16.73 19.08 -15.45
CA THR A 576 -16.65 17.63 -15.71
C THR A 576 -16.65 17.35 -17.21
N LEU A 577 -17.46 18.07 -17.99
CA LEU A 577 -17.49 17.97 -19.46
C LEU A 577 -16.14 18.33 -20.12
N GLN A 578 -15.35 19.19 -19.48
CA GLN A 578 -14.04 19.65 -19.95
C GLN A 578 -12.85 18.80 -19.44
N ILE A 579 -13.09 17.75 -18.65
CA ILE A 579 -12.01 16.84 -18.26
C ILE A 579 -11.45 16.16 -19.51
N PRO A 580 -10.14 16.28 -19.82
CA PRO A 580 -9.57 15.80 -21.09
C PRO A 580 -9.85 14.32 -21.37
N GLU A 581 -9.79 13.48 -20.35
CA GLU A 581 -10.02 12.04 -20.40
C GLU A 581 -11.47 11.70 -20.76
N ARG A 582 -12.42 12.60 -20.49
CA ARG A 582 -13.84 12.43 -20.83
C ARG A 582 -14.07 12.47 -22.34
N LYS A 583 -13.19 13.06 -23.17
CA LYS A 583 -13.37 13.17 -24.63
C LYS A 583 -14.83 13.46 -25.02
N SER A 584 -15.38 14.59 -24.57
CA SER A 584 -16.82 14.92 -24.67
C SER A 584 -17.43 14.90 -26.07
N SER A 585 -16.62 14.95 -27.14
CA SER A 585 -17.09 14.73 -28.51
C SER A 585 -17.43 13.27 -28.84
N GLN A 586 -16.91 12.32 -28.07
CA GLN A 586 -17.12 10.88 -28.21
C GLN A 586 -18.12 10.33 -27.18
N HIS A 587 -18.18 10.93 -25.99
CA HIS A 587 -19.06 10.51 -24.90
C HIS A 587 -20.22 11.50 -24.77
N LEU A 588 -21.45 11.01 -24.95
CA LEU A 588 -22.61 11.84 -25.19
C LEU A 588 -23.41 12.14 -23.92
N SER A 589 -23.23 11.40 -22.83
CA SER A 589 -23.98 11.66 -21.60
C SER A 589 -23.84 13.12 -21.18
N ASN A 590 -24.99 13.74 -20.91
CA ASN A 590 -25.12 15.15 -20.55
C ASN A 590 -25.87 15.35 -19.23
N MET A 591 -26.42 14.27 -18.66
CA MET A 591 -27.15 14.26 -17.41
C MET A 591 -26.67 13.11 -16.51
N GLU A 592 -26.90 13.23 -15.21
CA GLU A 592 -26.77 12.17 -14.22
C GLU A 592 -28.13 11.90 -13.56
N ILE A 593 -28.49 10.62 -13.45
CA ILE A 593 -29.57 10.18 -12.57
C ILE A 593 -28.97 9.91 -11.20
N LEU A 594 -29.43 10.66 -10.20
CA LEU A 594 -29.14 10.47 -8.79
C LEU A 594 -30.30 9.76 -8.11
N PHE A 595 -30.02 8.69 -7.37
CA PHE A 595 -30.99 8.02 -6.51
C PHE A 595 -30.32 7.39 -5.29
N ASN A 596 -31.12 7.09 -4.26
CA ASN A 596 -30.64 6.39 -3.07
C ASN A 596 -31.06 4.92 -3.10
N ILE A 597 -30.13 4.01 -2.78
CA ILE A 597 -30.35 2.56 -2.86
C ILE A 597 -31.43 2.02 -1.90
N ALA A 598 -31.84 2.82 -0.91
CA ALA A 598 -32.83 2.45 0.11
C ALA A 598 -34.04 3.40 0.16
N ALA A 599 -34.22 4.29 -0.84
CA ALA A 599 -35.28 5.32 -0.80
C ALA A 599 -36.71 4.77 -0.75
N ALA A 600 -36.97 3.63 -1.42
CA ALA A 600 -38.30 3.02 -1.49
C ALA A 600 -38.28 1.50 -1.25
N GLY A 601 -37.11 0.92 -1.02
CA GLY A 601 -36.89 -0.52 -0.85
C GLY A 601 -36.21 -0.86 0.47
N PRO A 602 -36.00 -2.16 0.75
CA PRO A 602 -35.23 -2.58 1.92
C PRO A 602 -33.78 -2.08 1.83
N PRO A 603 -33.05 -1.98 2.96
CA PRO A 603 -31.62 -1.67 2.93
C PRO A 603 -30.85 -2.70 2.09
N ALA A 604 -29.72 -2.30 1.50
CA ALA A 604 -28.87 -3.25 0.80
C ALA A 604 -28.25 -4.25 1.80
N SER A 605 -28.49 -5.53 1.54
CA SER A 605 -28.08 -6.61 2.45
C SER A 605 -26.56 -6.71 2.58
N PRO A 606 -26.03 -7.18 3.72
CA PRO A 606 -24.61 -7.45 3.90
C PRO A 606 -24.09 -8.40 2.84
N THR A 607 -22.87 -8.16 2.34
CA THR A 607 -22.18 -9.06 1.39
C THR A 607 -23.09 -9.55 0.25
N GLY A 608 -23.86 -8.62 -0.34
CA GLY A 608 -24.98 -8.98 -1.21
C GLY A 608 -25.23 -7.98 -2.33
N PHE A 609 -25.87 -8.47 -3.40
CA PHE A 609 -26.29 -7.66 -4.54
C PHE A 609 -27.67 -7.05 -4.33
N THR A 610 -27.82 -5.83 -4.81
CA THR A 610 -29.09 -5.14 -5.02
C THR A 610 -29.21 -4.79 -6.49
N THR A 611 -30.37 -5.05 -7.09
CA THR A 611 -30.60 -4.83 -8.52
C THR A 611 -31.68 -3.79 -8.75
N PHE A 612 -31.36 -2.82 -9.59
CA PHE A 612 -32.28 -1.80 -10.07
C PHE A 612 -32.48 -1.92 -11.58
N TYR A 613 -33.63 -1.45 -12.06
CA TYR A 613 -33.93 -1.32 -13.47
C TYR A 613 -34.12 0.15 -13.82
N LEU A 614 -33.41 0.61 -14.85
CA LEU A 614 -33.45 1.98 -15.35
C LEU A 614 -33.85 1.98 -16.83
N ALA A 615 -34.90 2.74 -17.16
CA ALA A 615 -35.27 3.01 -18.54
C ALA A 615 -35.75 4.45 -18.76
N LEU A 616 -35.54 4.96 -19.97
CA LEU A 616 -36.00 6.25 -20.47
C LEU A 616 -37.11 6.02 -21.49
N LYS A 617 -38.19 6.78 -21.39
CA LYS A 617 -39.33 6.68 -22.31
C LYS A 617 -39.70 8.07 -22.81
N GLN A 618 -39.91 8.22 -24.12
CA GLN A 618 -40.55 9.44 -24.62
C GLN A 618 -42.03 9.47 -24.22
N LEU A 619 -42.41 10.54 -23.55
CA LEU A 619 -43.79 10.87 -23.23
C LEU A 619 -44.44 11.45 -24.49
N THR A 620 -45.58 10.89 -24.88
CA THR A 620 -46.47 11.56 -25.83
C THR A 620 -46.94 12.89 -25.23
N PRO A 621 -47.07 13.99 -26.01
CA PRO A 621 -47.52 15.28 -25.50
C PRO A 621 -48.87 15.10 -24.76
N PRO A 622 -49.05 15.67 -23.56
CA PRO A 622 -50.26 15.42 -22.80
C PRO A 622 -51.46 16.12 -23.46
N ARG A 623 -52.53 15.36 -23.72
CA ARG A 623 -53.89 15.93 -23.67
C ARG A 623 -54.27 15.94 -22.19
N SER A 624 -54.25 17.14 -21.59
CA SER A 624 -54.65 17.49 -20.21
C SER A 624 -53.91 16.85 -19.02
N SER A 625 -53.28 17.72 -18.23
CA SER A 625 -53.14 17.76 -16.75
C SER A 625 -52.85 16.52 -15.88
N ASP A 626 -52.41 15.40 -16.41
CA ASP A 626 -51.97 14.30 -15.54
C ASP A 626 -50.52 14.50 -15.05
N SER A 627 -50.47 14.87 -13.77
CA SER A 627 -49.40 14.84 -12.76
C SER A 627 -47.94 14.97 -13.20
N LYS A 628 -47.35 16.09 -12.76
CA LYS A 628 -45.92 16.21 -12.46
C LYS A 628 -45.54 15.17 -11.38
N ASP A 629 -45.13 13.97 -11.79
CA ASP A 629 -44.49 12.99 -10.91
C ASP A 629 -43.07 13.46 -10.54
N PHE A 630 -42.99 14.49 -9.71
CA PHE A 630 -41.74 14.82 -9.02
C PHE A 630 -41.65 13.91 -7.79
N THR A 631 -40.87 12.83 -7.91
CA THR A 631 -40.59 11.96 -6.77
C THR A 631 -39.77 12.74 -5.73
N SER A 632 -40.40 13.05 -4.60
CA SER A 632 -39.72 13.64 -3.46
C SER A 632 -38.83 12.60 -2.77
N CYS A 633 -37.55 12.91 -2.57
CA CYS A 633 -36.65 12.11 -1.73
C CYS A 633 -36.84 12.36 -0.21
N SER A 634 -37.93 13.01 0.20
CA SER A 634 -38.24 13.27 1.62
C SER A 634 -38.43 12.00 2.46
N GLY A 635 -38.66 10.84 1.83
CA GLY A 635 -38.78 9.55 2.50
C GLY A 635 -37.46 8.88 2.88
N VAL A 636 -36.31 9.41 2.46
CA VAL A 636 -35.00 8.82 2.82
C VAL A 636 -34.69 9.12 4.29
N ALA A 637 -34.36 8.09 5.06
CA ALA A 637 -34.06 8.22 6.48
C ALA A 637 -32.76 9.01 6.70
N ARG A 638 -32.77 9.95 7.66
CA ARG A 638 -31.60 10.76 7.99
C ARG A 638 -30.49 9.95 8.66
N LEU A 639 -29.24 10.27 8.34
CA LEU A 639 -28.05 9.67 8.94
C LEU A 639 -27.85 10.07 10.40
N SER A 640 -28.14 11.33 10.74
CA SER A 640 -28.03 11.86 12.10
C SER A 640 -29.40 12.15 12.70
N GLN A 641 -29.59 11.73 13.96
CA GLN A 641 -30.76 12.06 14.77
C GLN A 641 -30.52 13.26 15.70
N THR A 642 -29.27 13.72 15.82
CA THR A 642 -28.88 14.78 16.77
C THR A 642 -28.56 16.09 16.06
N THR A 643 -28.24 16.05 14.78
CA THR A 643 -27.75 17.23 14.04
C THR A 643 -28.42 17.33 12.68
N THR A 644 -28.83 18.54 12.30
CA THR A 644 -29.29 18.84 10.94
C THR A 644 -28.34 19.79 10.25
N LEU A 645 -28.07 19.52 8.97
CA LEU A 645 -27.22 20.35 8.14
C LEU A 645 -28.06 21.22 7.19
N SER A 646 -27.55 22.39 6.84
CA SER A 646 -28.10 23.25 5.80
C SER A 646 -26.99 23.98 5.05
N LEU A 647 -27.18 24.19 3.74
CA LEU A 647 -26.27 24.98 2.92
C LEU A 647 -26.75 26.42 2.83
N ILE A 648 -25.89 27.34 3.26
CA ILE A 648 -26.19 28.77 3.31
C ILE A 648 -25.32 29.49 2.30
N ARG A 649 -25.97 30.30 1.44
CA ARG A 649 -25.30 31.26 0.59
C ARG A 649 -24.81 32.44 1.44
N ALA A 650 -23.52 32.70 1.39
CA ALA A 650 -22.86 33.82 2.05
C ALA A 650 -22.15 34.72 1.01
N SER A 651 -21.47 35.76 1.48
CA SER A 651 -20.72 36.71 0.64
C SER A 651 -19.25 36.81 1.09
N GLY A 652 -18.39 37.28 0.17
CA GLY A 652 -16.96 37.43 0.41
C GLY A 652 -16.19 36.11 0.30
N GLU A 653 -15.13 35.99 1.11
CA GLU A 653 -14.14 34.90 1.02
C GLU A 653 -14.73 33.49 1.19
N PHE A 654 -15.84 33.36 1.93
CA PHE A 654 -16.51 32.08 2.18
C PHE A 654 -17.95 32.14 1.68
N PRO A 655 -18.20 32.01 0.37
CA PRO A 655 -19.52 32.21 -0.20
C PRO A 655 -20.49 31.04 0.06
N VAL A 656 -20.01 29.94 0.64
CA VAL A 656 -20.81 28.80 1.08
C VAL A 656 -20.47 28.48 2.53
N VAL A 657 -21.51 28.43 3.37
CA VAL A 657 -21.41 28.03 4.78
C VAL A 657 -22.30 26.82 5.01
N ILE A 658 -21.74 25.76 5.59
CA ILE A 658 -22.51 24.61 6.06
C ILE A 658 -22.88 24.88 7.52
N ARG A 659 -24.16 25.06 7.80
CA ARG A 659 -24.65 25.21 9.17
C ARG A 659 -25.11 23.86 9.70
N ALA A 660 -24.49 23.43 10.80
CA ALA A 660 -24.87 22.27 11.58
C ALA A 660 -25.60 22.71 12.85
N ASN A 661 -26.90 22.47 12.91
CA ASN A 661 -27.74 22.75 14.08
C ASN A 661 -27.87 21.48 14.94
N HIS A 662 -27.48 21.56 16.21
CA HIS A 662 -27.68 20.48 17.15
C HIS A 662 -29.10 20.54 17.74
N LEU A 663 -29.90 19.51 17.46
CA LEU A 663 -31.34 19.51 17.70
C LEU A 663 -31.74 19.59 19.18
N GLN A 664 -30.91 19.06 20.09
CA GLN A 664 -31.24 19.06 21.53
C GLN A 664 -30.87 20.38 22.23
N SER A 665 -29.71 20.94 21.91
CA SER A 665 -29.23 22.18 22.54
C SER A 665 -29.66 23.44 21.78
N GLY A 666 -30.07 23.31 20.53
CA GLY A 666 -30.35 24.43 19.63
C GLY A 666 -29.10 25.20 19.19
N THR A 667 -27.89 24.73 19.53
CA THR A 667 -26.64 25.41 19.21
C THR A 667 -26.24 25.16 17.76
N ASP A 668 -25.75 26.21 17.10
CA ASP A 668 -25.27 26.16 15.72
C ASP A 668 -23.73 26.12 15.64
N LEU A 669 -23.22 25.26 14.78
CA LEU A 669 -21.85 25.29 14.28
C LEU A 669 -21.88 25.66 12.79
N ASN A 670 -21.10 26.66 12.42
CA ASN A 670 -20.88 27.04 11.03
C ASN A 670 -19.54 26.47 10.56
N ILE A 671 -19.55 25.78 9.43
CA ILE A 671 -18.37 25.21 8.79
C ILE A 671 -18.19 25.92 7.45
N THR A 672 -17.05 26.59 7.27
CA THR A 672 -16.66 27.16 5.98
C THR A 672 -15.69 26.22 5.27
N VAL A 673 -15.75 26.20 3.94
CA VAL A 673 -14.87 25.41 3.07
C VAL A 673 -14.15 26.37 2.13
N ALA A 674 -12.83 26.27 2.04
CA ALA A 674 -12.03 27.08 1.14
C ALA A 674 -11.00 26.24 0.39
N LEU A 675 -10.91 26.44 -0.92
CA LEU A 675 -9.82 25.94 -1.73
C LEU A 675 -8.68 26.96 -1.72
N LEU A 676 -7.46 26.51 -1.39
CA LEU A 676 -6.28 27.35 -1.20
C LEU A 676 -5.05 26.62 -1.77
N TYR A 677 -3.89 27.27 -1.81
CA TYR A 677 -2.64 26.59 -2.17
C TYR A 677 -1.40 27.22 -1.53
N TYR A 678 -0.34 26.44 -1.42
CA TYR A 678 1.00 26.92 -1.10
C TYR A 678 1.84 27.03 -2.37
N PHE A 679 2.77 27.99 -2.38
CA PHE A 679 3.90 27.93 -3.30
C PHE A 679 4.98 27.05 -2.69
N GLY A 680 5.46 26.05 -3.41
CA GLY A 680 6.59 25.20 -2.98
C GLY A 680 7.94 25.90 -3.22
N GLU A 681 8.92 25.63 -2.37
CA GLU A 681 10.31 26.08 -2.57
C GLU A 681 10.94 25.35 -3.77
N THR A 682 11.64 26.09 -4.63
CA THR A 682 12.21 25.62 -5.91
C THR A 682 13.67 26.00 -6.12
N SER A 683 14.20 26.91 -5.31
CA SER A 683 15.51 27.54 -5.47
C SER A 683 16.47 27.33 -4.29
N GLY A 684 15.96 26.86 -3.15
CA GLY A 684 16.76 26.57 -1.97
C GLY A 684 17.58 25.28 -2.09
N PRO A 685 18.51 25.04 -1.14
CA PRO A 685 19.29 23.80 -1.08
C PRO A 685 18.42 22.56 -0.84
N GLN A 686 17.22 22.74 -0.29
CA GLN A 686 16.14 21.77 -0.27
C GLN A 686 14.95 22.38 -1.02
N ALA A 687 14.41 21.65 -1.99
CA ALA A 687 13.20 22.02 -2.71
C ALA A 687 12.01 21.19 -2.20
N SER A 688 10.79 21.69 -2.40
CA SER A 688 9.58 20.87 -2.33
C SER A 688 9.58 19.89 -3.51
N GLY A 689 9.00 18.70 -3.32
CA GLY A 689 8.98 17.66 -4.34
C GLY A 689 8.16 16.45 -3.92
N ALA A 690 8.38 15.31 -4.58
CA ALA A 690 7.57 14.11 -4.35
C ALA A 690 7.59 13.64 -2.89
N TYR A 691 8.74 13.74 -2.22
CA TYR A 691 8.92 13.36 -0.82
C TYR A 691 8.62 14.51 0.15
N VAL A 692 9.30 15.65 -0.05
CA VAL A 692 9.36 16.77 0.89
C VAL A 692 8.30 17.81 0.56
N PHE A 693 7.53 18.23 1.55
CA PHE A 693 6.73 19.46 1.46
C PHE A 693 7.51 20.59 2.11
N LEU A 694 7.93 21.57 1.30
CA LEU A 694 8.59 22.77 1.79
C LEU A 694 7.94 24.01 1.16
N PRO A 695 7.05 24.73 1.87
CA PRO A 695 6.47 25.95 1.34
C PRO A 695 7.51 27.06 1.24
N LYS A 696 7.50 27.81 0.13
CA LYS A 696 8.40 28.95 -0.15
C LYS A 696 8.35 30.03 0.94
N ASN A 697 7.18 30.28 1.49
CA ASN A 697 7.01 31.08 2.69
C ASN A 697 6.04 30.38 3.63
N SER A 698 6.57 29.82 4.71
CA SER A 698 5.84 29.04 5.69
C SER A 698 4.69 29.77 6.41
N SER A 699 4.62 31.10 6.32
CA SER A 699 3.54 31.92 6.91
C SER A 699 2.50 32.38 5.90
N LEU A 700 2.71 32.14 4.60
CA LEU A 700 1.87 32.71 3.55
C LEU A 700 1.21 31.62 2.70
N ILE A 701 -0.06 31.35 3.02
CA ILE A 701 -0.95 30.58 2.15
C ILE A 701 -1.57 31.51 1.09
N GLN A 702 -1.73 31.00 -0.12
CA GLN A 702 -2.32 31.74 -1.22
C GLN A 702 -3.83 31.50 -1.28
N LYS A 703 -4.57 32.57 -1.53
CA LYS A 703 -6.02 32.54 -1.75
C LYS A 703 -6.30 32.68 -3.24
N PHE A 704 -7.34 32.01 -3.70
CA PHE A 704 -7.92 32.31 -5.00
C PHE A 704 -8.73 33.61 -4.93
N PRO A 705 -9.00 34.27 -6.08
CA PRO A 705 -10.05 35.27 -6.17
C PRO A 705 -11.41 34.71 -5.71
N ASP A 706 -12.34 35.60 -5.37
CA ASP A 706 -13.71 35.22 -5.01
C ASP A 706 -14.33 34.35 -6.13
N PRO A 707 -14.76 33.11 -5.83
CA PRO A 707 -15.24 32.19 -6.84
C PRO A 707 -16.63 32.58 -7.34
N THR A 708 -16.95 32.17 -8.57
CA THR A 708 -18.35 32.20 -9.03
C THR A 708 -19.10 31.05 -8.37
N VAL A 709 -20.31 31.31 -7.87
CA VAL A 709 -21.10 30.31 -7.14
C VAL A 709 -22.47 30.12 -7.75
N ASN A 710 -22.78 28.88 -8.13
CA ASN A 710 -24.10 28.46 -8.59
C ASN A 710 -24.73 27.49 -7.58
N PHE A 711 -25.97 27.73 -7.17
CA PHE A 711 -26.69 26.81 -6.29
C PHE A 711 -27.74 26.04 -7.08
N VAL A 712 -27.69 24.72 -6.99
CA VAL A 712 -28.69 23.80 -7.55
C VAL A 712 -29.50 23.25 -6.39
N LYS A 713 -30.78 23.63 -6.30
CA LYS A 713 -31.69 23.09 -5.30
C LYS A 713 -32.50 21.95 -5.90
N GLY A 714 -32.48 20.79 -5.25
CA GLY A 714 -33.28 19.64 -5.66
C GLY A 714 -33.85 18.89 -4.46
N ALA A 715 -34.80 18.00 -4.73
CA ALA A 715 -35.52 17.26 -3.69
C ALA A 715 -34.65 16.18 -3.02
N CYS A 716 -33.61 15.70 -3.71
CA CYS A 716 -32.72 14.63 -3.24
C CYS A 716 -31.36 15.17 -2.82
N VAL A 717 -30.84 16.20 -3.51
CA VAL A 717 -29.59 16.87 -3.18
C VAL A 717 -29.68 18.37 -3.47
N GLU A 718 -29.10 19.16 -2.58
CA GLU A 718 -28.74 20.55 -2.82
C GLU A 718 -27.23 20.65 -3.09
N GLU A 719 -26.83 21.35 -4.14
CA GLU A 719 -25.42 21.51 -4.50
C GLU A 719 -25.04 22.99 -4.60
N ALA A 720 -23.85 23.34 -4.12
CA ALA A 720 -23.20 24.61 -4.39
C ALA A 720 -21.94 24.36 -5.24
N HIS A 721 -21.93 24.88 -6.46
CA HIS A 721 -20.82 24.75 -7.41
C HIS A 721 -19.99 26.03 -7.35
N LEU A 722 -18.73 25.92 -6.91
CA LEU A 722 -17.78 27.02 -6.80
C LEU A 722 -16.69 26.87 -7.85
N THR A 723 -16.53 27.87 -8.71
CA THR A 723 -15.44 27.93 -9.70
C THR A 723 -14.45 29.02 -9.30
N TYR A 724 -13.25 28.60 -8.88
CA TYR A 724 -12.18 29.51 -8.44
C TYR A 724 -11.28 29.95 -9.59
N SER A 725 -11.05 29.06 -10.55
CA SER A 725 -10.26 29.34 -11.76
C SER A 725 -10.61 28.34 -12.86
N THR A 726 -10.00 28.49 -14.04
CA THR A 726 -10.11 27.54 -15.16
C THR A 726 -9.59 26.14 -14.83
N TRP A 727 -8.79 26.00 -13.78
CA TRP A 727 -8.13 24.76 -13.40
C TRP A 727 -8.52 24.29 -11.99
N ALA A 728 -9.39 25.00 -11.26
CA ALA A 728 -9.72 24.70 -9.88
C ALA A 728 -11.21 25.00 -9.56
N SER A 729 -11.95 23.99 -9.13
CA SER A 729 -13.35 24.10 -8.72
C SER A 729 -13.68 23.18 -7.55
N LEU A 730 -14.77 23.47 -6.86
CA LEU A 730 -15.27 22.74 -5.70
C LEU A 730 -16.80 22.62 -5.79
N VAL A 731 -17.34 21.47 -5.41
CA VAL A 731 -18.79 21.22 -5.32
C VAL A 731 -19.10 20.76 -3.89
N VAL A 732 -19.92 21.52 -3.17
CA VAL A 732 -20.46 21.12 -1.87
C VAL A 732 -21.85 20.56 -2.09
N ARG A 733 -22.08 19.30 -1.71
CA ARG A 733 -23.35 18.59 -1.88
C ARG A 733 -23.92 18.23 -0.51
N LEU A 734 -25.18 18.58 -0.29
CA LEU A 734 -25.95 18.18 0.88
C LEU A 734 -27.13 17.33 0.41
N TYR A 735 -27.07 16.05 0.73
CA TYR A 735 -28.12 15.10 0.39
C TYR A 735 -29.28 15.18 1.40
N SER A 736 -30.46 14.74 0.97
CA SER A 736 -31.71 14.83 1.76
C SER A 736 -31.69 14.03 3.08
N ASP A 737 -30.84 13.02 3.20
CA ASP A 737 -30.59 12.26 4.43
C ASP A 737 -29.58 12.93 5.38
N GLY A 738 -29.02 14.08 4.98
CA GLY A 738 -28.01 14.81 5.75
C GLY A 738 -26.58 14.36 5.48
N ASP A 739 -26.35 13.50 4.46
CA ASP A 739 -24.99 13.22 3.99
C ASP A 739 -24.38 14.47 3.33
N LEU A 740 -23.11 14.73 3.60
CA LEU A 740 -22.40 15.92 3.14
C LEU A 740 -21.13 15.49 2.40
N GLU A 741 -21.02 15.92 1.15
CA GLU A 741 -19.91 15.60 0.28
C GLU A 741 -19.27 16.89 -0.24
N VAL A 742 -17.93 16.95 -0.23
CA VAL A 742 -17.16 18.02 -0.83
C VAL A 742 -16.24 17.42 -1.89
N GLU A 743 -16.58 17.66 -3.14
CA GLU A 743 -15.79 17.26 -4.30
C GLU A 743 -14.93 18.44 -4.76
N TRP A 744 -13.67 18.18 -5.07
CA TRP A 744 -12.77 19.15 -5.67
C TRP A 744 -12.26 18.62 -7.00
N THR A 745 -12.13 19.49 -7.99
CA THR A 745 -11.51 19.17 -9.29
C THR A 745 -10.39 20.17 -9.54
N ALA A 746 -9.16 19.66 -9.65
CA ALA A 746 -7.98 20.47 -9.88
C ALA A 746 -7.14 19.92 -11.04
N GLY A 747 -6.74 20.79 -11.96
CA GLY A 747 -5.88 20.44 -13.09
C GLY A 747 -6.30 21.12 -14.41
N PRO A 748 -5.36 21.32 -15.35
CA PRO A 748 -3.91 21.22 -15.15
C PRO A 748 -3.41 22.34 -14.22
N VAL A 749 -2.64 21.98 -13.19
CA VAL A 749 -2.13 22.94 -12.21
C VAL A 749 -1.07 23.82 -12.91
N PRO A 750 -1.22 25.15 -12.96
CA PRO A 750 -0.31 26.00 -13.70
C PRO A 750 1.04 26.12 -12.97
N ASP A 751 2.11 25.70 -13.65
CA ASP A 751 3.49 25.76 -13.16
C ASP A 751 4.24 27.04 -13.59
N SER A 752 3.63 27.83 -14.49
CA SER A 752 4.19 29.03 -15.11
C SER A 752 5.61 28.81 -15.67
N TRP A 753 5.80 27.77 -16.49
CA TRP A 753 7.11 27.43 -17.07
C TRP A 753 8.15 27.05 -16.00
N ASN A 754 7.76 26.20 -15.05
CA ASN A 754 8.57 25.76 -13.90
C ASN A 754 8.99 26.89 -12.93
N GLN A 755 8.32 28.05 -12.95
CA GLN A 755 8.65 29.15 -12.04
C GLN A 755 7.97 29.00 -10.67
N PHE A 756 6.81 28.33 -10.61
CA PHE A 756 6.05 28.16 -9.37
C PHE A 756 5.62 26.70 -9.19
N SER A 757 6.04 26.08 -8.08
CA SER A 757 5.39 24.88 -7.57
C SER A 757 4.11 25.29 -6.83
N ARG A 758 2.98 24.60 -7.07
CA ARG A 758 1.70 24.86 -6.39
C ARG A 758 1.17 23.59 -5.76
N GLU A 759 0.82 23.70 -4.48
CA GLU A 759 0.34 22.58 -3.68
C GLU A 759 -1.01 22.94 -3.08
N LEU A 760 -2.09 22.33 -3.61
CA LEU A 760 -3.47 22.68 -3.27
C LEU A 760 -3.89 22.09 -1.94
N ILE A 761 -4.72 22.83 -1.20
CA ILE A 761 -5.38 22.34 0.00
C ILE A 761 -6.87 22.70 -0.03
N VAL A 762 -7.68 21.85 0.61
CA VAL A 762 -9.06 22.20 1.01
C VAL A 762 -9.04 22.43 2.52
N ARG A 763 -9.41 23.63 2.96
CA ARG A 763 -9.44 24.00 4.37
C ARG A 763 -10.88 24.10 4.85
N TYR A 764 -11.15 23.42 5.96
CA TYR A 764 -12.40 23.53 6.71
C TYR A 764 -12.17 24.40 7.94
N THR A 765 -13.01 25.41 8.16
CA THR A 765 -12.95 26.23 9.39
C THR A 765 -14.27 26.12 10.12
N VAL A 766 -14.23 25.74 11.40
CA VAL A 766 -15.43 25.55 12.23
C VAL A 766 -15.55 26.69 13.22
N HIS A 767 -16.73 27.32 13.26
CA HIS A 767 -17.05 28.43 14.16
C HIS A 767 -18.37 28.14 14.88
N GLY A 768 -18.41 28.31 16.20
CA GLY A 768 -19.66 28.24 16.97
C GLY A 768 -19.44 27.99 18.45
N GLU A 769 -20.52 28.09 19.22
CA GLU A 769 -20.51 27.85 20.66
C GLU A 769 -20.38 26.34 20.96
N GLY A 770 -19.68 25.99 22.05
CA GLY A 770 -19.52 24.58 22.46
C GLY A 770 -18.36 23.84 21.80
N LEU A 771 -17.54 24.50 20.97
CA LEU A 771 -16.23 24.01 20.55
C LEU A 771 -15.30 23.91 21.77
N ARG A 772 -15.39 22.81 22.51
CA ARG A 772 -14.45 22.47 23.57
C ARG A 772 -13.36 21.62 22.93
N PRO A 773 -12.09 22.09 22.80
CA PRO A 773 -11.01 21.16 22.54
C PRO A 773 -11.06 20.08 23.62
N LYS A 774 -11.15 18.81 23.21
CA LYS A 774 -11.33 17.66 24.12
C LYS A 774 -10.21 17.55 25.17
N THR A 775 -9.11 18.26 24.93
CA THR A 775 -7.95 18.43 25.80
C THR A 775 -7.38 19.83 25.61
N SER A 776 -7.16 20.60 26.68
CA SER A 776 -6.34 21.82 26.71
C SER A 776 -4.83 21.50 26.59
N VAL A 777 -4.50 20.39 25.94
CA VAL A 777 -3.13 19.98 25.68
C VAL A 777 -2.75 20.72 24.42
N VAL A 778 -1.83 21.69 24.56
CA VAL A 778 -0.99 22.16 23.46
C VAL A 778 -0.59 20.92 22.69
N LEU A 779 -1.09 20.79 21.45
CA LEU A 779 -0.62 19.77 20.54
C LEU A 779 0.85 20.10 20.28
N ASN A 780 1.74 19.68 21.18
CA ASN A 780 3.16 19.45 20.92
C ASN A 780 3.33 18.22 20.01
N LYS A 781 2.41 18.05 19.06
CA LYS A 781 2.65 17.29 17.86
C LYS A 781 3.21 18.31 16.87
N PRO A 782 4.37 18.05 16.26
CA PRO A 782 4.72 18.80 15.06
C PRO A 782 3.50 18.87 14.15
N ASP A 783 3.11 20.07 13.74
CA ASP A 783 2.23 20.22 12.58
C ASP A 783 2.85 19.47 11.37
N SER A 784 2.15 19.40 10.24
CA SER A 784 2.72 18.79 9.02
C SER A 784 4.03 19.44 8.56
N MET A 785 4.48 20.52 9.21
CA MET A 785 5.75 21.23 9.03
C MET A 785 6.71 21.07 10.22
N GLY A 786 6.47 20.16 11.17
CA GLY A 786 7.43 19.92 12.24
C GLY A 786 7.41 20.87 13.41
N ARG A 787 6.45 21.80 13.49
CA ARG A 787 6.43 22.84 14.53
C ARG A 787 5.78 22.32 15.81
N SER A 788 6.52 22.32 16.91
CA SER A 788 5.90 22.48 18.22
C SER A 788 5.38 23.91 18.30
N GLN A 789 4.06 24.11 18.31
CA GLN A 789 3.52 25.42 18.65
C GLN A 789 3.80 25.67 20.13
N ASN A 790 4.81 26.49 20.43
CA ASN A 790 4.84 27.23 21.68
C ASN A 790 3.89 28.42 21.50
N GLU A 791 2.63 28.24 21.88
CA GLU A 791 1.77 29.33 22.35
C GLU A 791 1.36 29.05 23.80
#